data_AF-A0ABD5QJ67-F1
#
_entry.id   AF-A0ABD5QJ67-F1
#
_cell.length_a   1.000
_cell.length_b   1.000
_cell.length_c   1.000
_cell.angle_alpha   90.00
_cell.angle_beta   90.00
_cell.angle_gamma   90.00
#
_symmetry.space_group_name_H-M   'P 1'
#
loop_
_entity.id
_entity.type
_entity.pdbx_description
1 polymer ?
#
loop_
_entity_poly.entity_id
_entity_poly.type
_entity_poly.pdbx_seq_one_letter_code
_entity_poly.pdbx_strand_id
1 'polypeptide(L)'
;MTVDLAEKLVAPEQYSYEEFEAALENGALQTSVEEVEAITRVHGGQPLAADGAGTSDGPGSVSVSGTESGPELGSGANTPLGGQLPSVDLDALRKQEDEENRDPGSLRFGLETPRDTGEGVLARPHPDDVEPYSLRWTGSGDPMTPIRLFDEELDDEDFTKDSSHAPLTVLIDHFATTDYPIVFQAAFEGEQDSTHSGNQRIEEIRGDRETWGEAINQAIEDFFYGPEPKQERHPQDSQPIPEADRDLIDNLQTEDLGHTFTANLRVVTVPPKSASSDTSELKQSLRSISTVFDPLEGRFYGIESEKLYDKGLLARRSRTYSRRCFNRVLNRDVVTGKRLGRSTPDLHLDPNELCNMIIVPSTEHLTDEATKETHANPESRTSLPGLEAAQRRQYTTGMVLGEDPASSIDGPLRLPPDRQTRHWLVCATTGGGKSQLVNRMLRSLSETTSGPNILFEPKGDGMCTNYLMGHYKRHGSLEDVYYFREPETLPAVSFFDLRPALEAGHDRETAVKEKADHFHALMRMIMGAERHEQAFVANEILTFLIHALFDPVHGDDVFGLDDLVEAATRMQRNQELPDVSGINQDIHDSLTAQFAKEDHQFHTTMGAVLNRLNRLKEDRHLHWMLRHKPGREAEGDSLYGFHDQNVHFDFRDILDEDVTILFDLGDLTLDAQRGLTTVLLSNLWHSIQHRRRSSPDNVVNVILEEAAPFIATELVADQLLPQGRSSGLSMGLVMQYPEQVNPWDEDNNGAYEELLTEVHTKLVGDISITDRFAKTFTHDDLSVEDVRNRINRIASGEWFTKLASPKFGEDRPAPLTLHSLPIISGHPESDEPLSETEQARFDDEILPGVIERTDDEYGLEVPTHEDVMNWSEWDGAHHERGSPPELESDEVEIGAEVESESEDEVEEEGEAEIEQEDRGEDEKKGEVAADSERPSLNDTAPESGSEAQHEDTEEGGESREMGERIDSTDDRDVIDSGDDTEDDGDVGDADESDESVDSSPTPSLFGANEGGTESCPVTDGTLRECGLSRDDAIFLKRVLDAMNRELPDYTLLDGMDELKDGLDGLDVHVLIEQDLLEKETVNRRVYYTVLPEGRELLDESLTADAGTGDLGEKTPHKVGVELLVQWFNTFEEVERVDRYHQQDSETVFDVVGFDIDGELVRVGEVEMASNNAQAVVDDYNKMAAVDADAIWAFRSRGEAEDTIEVLAGHNRLPSKVSGRAAHVFSRMQETVEEFEADGMTTIQTFRKMNEGIEE
;
A
#
# COMPACT_ATOMS: atom_id res chain seq x y z
N MET A 1 -5.48 -33.95 -0.48
CA MET A 1 -4.84 -34.79 0.58
C MET A 1 -5.86 -35.81 1.10
N THR A 2 -5.45 -36.80 1.91
CA THR A 2 -6.37 -37.70 2.62
C THR A 2 -6.24 -37.47 4.13
N VAL A 3 -7.20 -36.74 4.71
CA VAL A 3 -7.27 -36.50 6.17
C VAL A 3 -7.57 -37.82 6.90
N ASP A 4 -6.85 -38.09 7.99
CA ASP A 4 -7.21 -39.15 8.93
C ASP A 4 -8.25 -38.63 9.94
N LEU A 5 -9.46 -39.18 9.87
CA LEU A 5 -10.59 -38.78 10.71
C LEU A 5 -10.55 -39.43 12.11
N ALA A 6 -9.79 -40.52 12.29
CA ALA A 6 -9.62 -41.15 13.61
C ALA A 6 -8.60 -40.34 14.44
N GLU A 7 -7.55 -39.84 13.80
CA GLU A 7 -6.58 -38.94 14.44
C GLU A 7 -7.20 -37.57 14.76
N LYS A 8 -7.94 -36.96 13.82
CA LYS A 8 -8.55 -35.63 14.04
C LYS A 8 -9.81 -35.64 14.92
N LEU A 9 -10.44 -36.79 15.20
CA LEU A 9 -11.55 -36.87 16.18
C LEU A 9 -11.12 -37.36 17.57
N VAL A 10 -10.03 -38.13 17.70
CA VAL A 10 -9.64 -38.71 18.99
C VAL A 10 -8.44 -37.98 19.58
N ALA A 11 -8.71 -37.12 20.57
CA ALA A 11 -7.70 -36.42 21.35
C ALA A 11 -6.74 -37.41 22.07
N PRO A 12 -5.46 -37.03 22.27
CA PRO A 12 -4.57 -37.72 23.18
C PRO A 12 -5.10 -37.69 24.62
N GLU A 13 -4.79 -38.73 25.40
CA GLU A 13 -5.09 -38.79 26.83
C GLU A 13 -3.83 -39.17 27.61
N GLN A 14 -3.74 -38.69 28.86
CA GLN A 14 -2.64 -39.01 29.76
C GLN A 14 -2.87 -40.37 30.44
N TYR A 15 -1.94 -41.30 30.27
CA TYR A 15 -1.92 -42.61 30.93
C TYR A 15 -0.77 -42.66 31.95
N SER A 16 -0.96 -43.26 33.13
CA SER A 16 0.21 -43.65 33.92
C SER A 16 0.99 -44.76 33.20
N TYR A 17 2.28 -44.93 33.50
CA TYR A 17 3.12 -45.91 32.80
C TYR A 17 2.56 -47.35 32.84
N GLU A 18 1.98 -47.78 33.97
CA GLU A 18 1.35 -49.11 34.09
C GLU A 18 0.06 -49.21 33.26
N GLU A 19 -0.72 -48.13 33.16
CA GLU A 19 -1.94 -48.07 32.34
C GLU A 19 -1.63 -47.99 30.85
N PHE A 20 -0.55 -47.31 30.45
CA PHE A 20 -0.06 -47.27 29.07
C PHE A 20 0.38 -48.65 28.59
N GLU A 21 1.21 -49.36 29.36
CA GLU A 21 1.61 -50.73 29.03
C GLU A 21 0.39 -51.66 28.94
N ALA A 22 -0.54 -51.57 29.90
CA ALA A 22 -1.77 -52.37 29.87
C ALA A 22 -2.69 -52.02 28.69
N ALA A 23 -2.81 -50.74 28.30
CA ALA A 23 -3.60 -50.32 27.15
C ALA A 23 -2.95 -50.81 25.83
N LEU A 24 -1.62 -50.73 25.73
CA LEU A 24 -0.85 -51.17 24.57
C LEU A 24 -0.92 -52.69 24.39
N GLU A 25 -0.76 -53.49 25.46
CA GLU A 25 -0.92 -54.95 25.41
C GLU A 25 -2.34 -55.40 25.01
N ASN A 26 -3.37 -54.63 25.38
CA ASN A 26 -4.76 -54.94 25.04
C ASN A 26 -5.21 -54.36 23.69
N GLY A 27 -4.39 -53.55 23.01
CA GLY A 27 -4.73 -52.91 21.74
C GLY A 27 -5.74 -51.74 21.87
N ALA A 28 -5.78 -51.09 23.04
CA ALA A 28 -6.70 -49.99 23.35
C ALA A 28 -6.16 -48.59 23.01
N LEU A 29 -5.07 -48.51 22.24
CA LEU A 29 -4.44 -47.28 21.74
C LEU A 29 -4.40 -47.29 20.20
N GLN A 30 -4.22 -46.12 19.58
CA GLN A 30 -4.00 -46.02 18.12
C GLN A 30 -2.62 -46.50 17.65
N THR A 31 -1.72 -46.85 18.58
CA THR A 31 -0.39 -47.40 18.30
C THR A 31 -0.27 -48.86 18.74
N SER A 32 0.60 -49.60 18.07
CA SER A 32 0.95 -50.99 18.35
C SER A 32 2.27 -51.14 19.11
N VAL A 33 2.46 -52.29 19.77
CA VAL A 33 3.72 -52.65 20.43
C VAL A 33 4.91 -52.58 19.46
N GLU A 34 4.73 -52.96 18.19
CA GLU A 34 5.81 -52.98 17.19
C GLU A 34 6.28 -51.56 16.80
N GLU A 35 5.37 -50.58 16.82
CA GLU A 35 5.66 -49.16 16.58
C GLU A 35 6.29 -48.49 17.81
N VAL A 36 5.77 -48.75 19.01
CA VAL A 36 6.38 -48.26 20.25
C VAL A 36 7.79 -48.82 20.43
N GLU A 37 8.01 -50.12 20.14
CA GLU A 37 9.37 -50.67 20.06
C GLU A 37 10.22 -50.03 18.95
N ALA A 38 9.64 -49.54 17.85
CA ALA A 38 10.39 -48.85 16.80
C ALA A 38 10.82 -47.44 17.23
N ILE A 39 9.90 -46.66 17.81
CA ILE A 39 10.15 -45.31 18.33
C ILE A 39 11.25 -45.34 19.41
N THR A 40 11.09 -46.25 20.40
CA THR A 40 12.07 -46.46 21.48
C THR A 40 13.42 -46.98 20.96
N ARG A 41 13.45 -47.85 19.93
CA ARG A 41 14.70 -48.27 19.27
C ARG A 41 15.42 -47.16 18.50
N VAL A 42 14.70 -46.13 18.02
CA VAL A 42 15.31 -44.95 17.37
C VAL A 42 15.88 -43.98 18.40
N HIS A 43 15.14 -43.69 19.48
CA HIS A 43 15.52 -42.66 20.46
C HIS A 43 16.45 -43.18 21.56
N GLY A 44 16.34 -44.46 21.96
CA GLY A 44 17.20 -45.09 22.98
C GLY A 44 18.69 -45.26 22.59
N GLY A 45 19.11 -44.67 21.46
CA GLY A 45 20.51 -44.53 21.07
C GLY A 45 21.19 -43.25 21.56
N GLN A 46 20.42 -42.22 21.96
CA GLN A 46 20.98 -41.00 22.55
C GLN A 46 21.13 -41.17 24.08
N PRO A 47 22.26 -40.78 24.68
CA PRO A 47 22.34 -40.63 26.13
C PRO A 47 21.50 -39.43 26.58
N LEU A 48 20.96 -39.49 27.80
CA LEU A 48 20.37 -38.34 28.50
C LEU A 48 21.45 -37.26 28.72
N ALA A 49 21.60 -36.36 27.75
CA ALA A 49 22.46 -35.20 27.82
C ALA A 49 21.74 -34.10 28.61
N ALA A 50 22.19 -33.85 29.83
CA ALA A 50 21.82 -32.66 30.58
C ALA A 50 22.72 -31.50 30.11
N ASP A 51 22.32 -30.85 29.02
CA ASP A 51 22.83 -29.52 28.67
C ASP A 51 21.92 -28.45 29.32
N GLY A 52 22.55 -27.41 29.87
CA GLY A 52 21.83 -26.32 30.52
C GLY A 52 22.76 -25.18 30.94
N ALA A 53 22.21 -23.96 30.94
CA ALA A 53 22.89 -22.76 31.41
C ALA A 53 21.88 -21.89 32.20
N GLY A 54 22.21 -21.35 33.37
CA GLY A 54 23.44 -21.60 34.14
C GLY A 54 23.51 -20.83 35.47
N THR A 55 24.50 -21.17 36.29
CA THR A 55 24.90 -20.50 37.57
C THR A 55 23.86 -20.55 38.72
N SER A 56 24.22 -20.65 39.99
CA SER A 56 25.44 -20.16 40.67
C SER A 56 25.98 -21.07 41.82
N ASP A 57 27.02 -20.58 42.49
CA ASP A 57 28.02 -21.28 43.35
C ASP A 57 27.56 -22.14 44.56
N GLY A 58 28.42 -23.08 44.97
CA GLY A 58 28.39 -23.70 46.30
C GLY A 58 29.28 -24.97 46.50
N PRO A 59 30.55 -24.87 46.94
CA PRO A 59 31.48 -26.02 46.96
C PRO A 59 31.32 -26.97 48.18
N GLY A 60 31.16 -28.29 47.93
CA GLY A 60 30.70 -29.29 48.93
C GLY A 60 31.60 -30.49 49.29
N SER A 61 32.82 -30.62 48.74
CA SER A 61 33.93 -31.51 49.20
C SER A 61 33.87 -33.07 49.06
N VAL A 62 34.87 -33.58 48.31
CA VAL A 62 35.80 -34.68 48.69
C VAL A 62 35.50 -36.19 48.44
N SER A 63 36.53 -36.84 47.85
CA SER A 63 36.89 -38.28 47.79
C SER A 63 36.12 -39.21 46.84
N VAL A 64 36.64 -39.70 45.69
CA VAL A 64 37.93 -40.34 45.30
C VAL A 64 37.86 -41.88 45.23
N SER A 65 38.29 -42.42 44.08
CA SER A 65 38.56 -43.83 43.72
C SER A 65 37.37 -44.79 43.53
N GLY A 66 37.38 -45.71 42.56
CA GLY A 66 38.30 -45.81 41.40
C GLY A 66 38.51 -47.23 40.85
N THR A 67 39.09 -47.28 39.65
CA THR A 67 39.58 -48.46 38.89
C THR A 67 38.54 -49.37 38.22
N GLU A 68 38.89 -49.78 37.00
CA GLU A 68 38.12 -50.59 36.06
C GLU A 68 37.93 -52.04 36.53
N SER A 69 36.74 -52.62 36.27
CA SER A 69 36.58 -54.01 35.82
C SER A 69 35.17 -54.20 35.24
N GLY A 70 35.06 -54.72 34.03
CA GLY A 70 33.83 -55.37 33.55
C GLY A 70 34.10 -56.84 33.22
N PRO A 71 33.11 -57.60 32.73
CA PRO A 71 31.69 -57.26 32.60
C PRO A 71 30.78 -58.23 33.38
N GLU A 72 29.82 -57.72 34.15
CA GLU A 72 28.75 -58.54 34.75
C GLU A 72 27.37 -58.12 34.21
N LEU A 73 26.52 -59.11 33.89
CA LEU A 73 25.10 -58.87 33.65
C LEU A 73 24.41 -58.62 35.00
N GLY A 74 24.54 -57.40 35.50
CA GLY A 74 23.69 -56.87 36.57
C GLY A 74 22.31 -56.52 36.02
N SER A 75 21.26 -56.78 36.81
CA SER A 75 19.88 -56.45 36.44
C SER A 75 19.68 -54.94 36.34
N GLY A 76 19.52 -54.42 35.12
CA GLY A 76 18.69 -53.22 34.93
C GLY A 76 17.28 -53.51 35.46
N ALA A 77 16.71 -52.56 36.19
CA ALA A 77 15.32 -52.67 36.62
C ALA A 77 14.38 -52.56 35.41
N ASN A 78 13.13 -53.00 35.57
CA ASN A 78 12.09 -52.73 34.58
C ASN A 78 11.80 -51.23 34.55
N THR A 79 12.50 -50.47 33.71
CA THR A 79 11.97 -49.19 33.21
C THR A 79 10.74 -49.51 32.36
N PRO A 80 9.55 -48.94 32.63
CA PRO A 80 8.38 -49.16 31.80
C PRO A 80 8.65 -48.75 30.35
N LEU A 81 7.99 -49.40 29.40
CA LEU A 81 8.11 -49.13 27.96
C LEU A 81 7.80 -47.67 27.62
N GLY A 82 6.89 -47.06 28.39
CA GLY A 82 6.54 -45.65 28.30
C GLY A 82 7.67 -44.69 28.66
N GLY A 83 8.48 -45.02 29.69
CA GLY A 83 9.63 -44.23 30.15
C GLY A 83 10.88 -44.36 29.28
N GLN A 84 10.70 -44.72 28.00
CA GLN A 84 11.73 -44.81 26.96
C GLN A 84 11.28 -44.11 25.65
N LEU A 85 10.07 -43.52 25.65
CA LEU A 85 9.54 -42.72 24.55
C LEU A 85 10.24 -41.34 24.50
N PRO A 86 10.07 -40.57 23.40
CA PRO A 86 10.59 -39.21 23.35
C PRO A 86 9.85 -38.36 24.39
N SER A 87 10.59 -37.68 25.25
CA SER A 87 10.04 -36.79 26.27
C SER A 87 9.43 -35.53 25.65
N VAL A 88 8.35 -35.04 26.24
CA VAL A 88 7.77 -33.72 25.97
C VAL A 88 7.42 -33.04 27.30
N ASP A 89 7.64 -31.73 27.37
CA ASP A 89 7.27 -30.93 28.53
C ASP A 89 5.78 -30.55 28.43
N LEU A 90 4.97 -31.06 29.36
CA LEU A 90 3.53 -30.79 29.41
C LEU A 90 3.21 -29.35 29.78
N ASP A 91 4.03 -28.71 30.60
CA ASP A 91 3.77 -27.36 31.09
C ASP A 91 4.25 -26.33 30.07
N ALA A 92 5.30 -26.64 29.29
CA ALA A 92 5.64 -25.89 28.09
C ALA A 92 4.55 -26.00 26.99
N LEU A 93 4.02 -27.20 26.73
CA LEU A 93 2.91 -27.37 25.77
C LEU A 93 1.65 -26.62 26.22
N ARG A 94 1.27 -26.71 27.51
CA ARG A 94 0.15 -25.94 28.06
C ARG A 94 0.36 -24.45 27.93
N LYS A 95 1.56 -23.95 28.29
CA LYS A 95 1.89 -22.53 28.16
C LYS A 95 1.77 -22.05 26.71
N GLN A 96 2.13 -22.89 25.73
CA GLN A 96 1.89 -22.58 24.31
C GLN A 96 0.39 -22.58 23.96
N GLU A 97 -0.42 -23.55 24.45
CA GLU A 97 -1.87 -23.55 24.24
C GLU A 97 -2.58 -22.35 24.92
N ASP A 98 -2.10 -21.94 26.10
CA ASP A 98 -2.55 -20.75 26.83
C ASP A 98 -2.16 -19.45 26.09
N GLU A 99 -0.95 -19.39 25.51
CA GLU A 99 -0.47 -18.27 24.68
C GLU A 99 -1.18 -18.18 23.30
N GLU A 100 -1.58 -19.33 22.75
CA GLU A 100 -2.48 -19.42 21.58
C GLU A 100 -3.96 -19.21 21.95
N ASN A 101 -4.27 -18.81 23.20
CA ASN A 101 -5.60 -18.41 23.68
C ASN A 101 -6.67 -19.53 23.64
N ARG A 102 -6.27 -20.79 23.82
CA ARG A 102 -7.18 -21.97 23.78
C ARG A 102 -7.49 -22.56 25.17
N ASP A 103 -8.55 -23.37 25.25
CA ASP A 103 -9.11 -23.92 26.50
C ASP A 103 -8.05 -24.67 27.37
N PRO A 104 -7.75 -24.20 28.60
CA PRO A 104 -6.63 -24.69 29.41
C PRO A 104 -6.81 -26.13 29.87
N GLY A 105 -6.04 -27.02 29.25
CA GLY A 105 -5.98 -28.46 29.57
C GLY A 105 -6.35 -29.39 28.41
N SER A 106 -6.67 -28.84 27.23
CA SER A 106 -7.12 -29.60 26.08
C SER A 106 -6.06 -29.77 24.97
N LEU A 107 -5.01 -30.55 25.26
CA LEU A 107 -3.90 -30.93 24.35
C LEU A 107 -4.36 -31.33 22.92
N ARG A 108 -4.40 -30.36 21.98
CA ARG A 108 -5.09 -30.51 20.68
C ARG A 108 -4.14 -30.59 19.49
N PHE A 109 -3.99 -31.82 18.99
CA PHE A 109 -3.58 -32.14 17.62
C PHE A 109 -2.12 -31.90 17.19
N GLY A 110 -1.17 -31.89 18.13
CA GLY A 110 0.28 -32.00 17.83
C GLY A 110 0.88 -33.42 17.90
N LEU A 111 0.12 -34.45 18.31
CA LEU A 111 0.70 -35.74 18.73
C LEU A 111 0.54 -36.87 17.68
N GLU A 112 1.51 -36.98 16.76
CA GLU A 112 1.61 -38.11 15.81
C GLU A 112 1.98 -39.45 16.48
N THR A 113 2.73 -39.40 17.58
CA THR A 113 3.31 -40.56 18.27
C THR A 113 3.25 -40.37 19.78
N PRO A 114 3.07 -41.45 20.60
CA PRO A 114 3.08 -41.32 22.05
C PRO A 114 4.35 -40.66 22.59
N ARG A 115 4.20 -39.83 23.62
CA ARG A 115 5.30 -39.09 24.27
C ARG A 115 5.34 -39.34 25.77
N ASP A 116 6.54 -39.46 26.31
CA ASP A 116 6.78 -39.47 27.75
C ASP A 116 6.62 -38.04 28.29
N THR A 117 6.01 -37.88 29.46
CA THR A 117 5.81 -36.58 30.12
C THR A 117 6.44 -36.53 31.52
N GLY A 118 7.27 -37.50 31.89
CA GLY A 118 7.87 -37.63 33.22
C GLY A 118 6.92 -38.18 34.29
N GLU A 119 5.66 -37.78 34.29
CA GLU A 119 4.60 -38.35 35.15
C GLU A 119 3.87 -39.56 34.52
N GLY A 120 3.93 -39.72 33.20
CA GLY A 120 3.25 -40.79 32.47
C GLY A 120 3.46 -40.67 30.95
N VAL A 121 2.57 -41.28 30.17
CA VAL A 121 2.62 -41.25 28.71
C VAL A 121 1.35 -40.60 28.15
N LEU A 122 1.54 -39.60 27.30
CA LEU A 122 0.47 -38.99 26.52
C LEU A 122 0.27 -39.83 25.23
N ALA A 123 -0.94 -40.40 25.03
CA ALA A 123 -1.22 -41.31 23.93
C ALA A 123 -2.69 -41.27 23.47
N ARG A 124 -2.95 -41.50 22.17
CA ARG A 124 -4.30 -41.51 21.60
C ARG A 124 -5.02 -42.86 21.85
N PRO A 125 -6.23 -42.86 22.46
CA PRO A 125 -7.05 -44.07 22.61
C PRO A 125 -7.49 -44.68 21.27
N HIS A 126 -7.68 -46.00 21.22
CA HIS A 126 -8.22 -46.66 20.03
C HIS A 126 -9.68 -46.22 19.76
N PRO A 127 -10.12 -46.02 18.50
CA PRO A 127 -11.48 -45.54 18.17
C PRO A 127 -12.63 -46.43 18.69
N ASP A 128 -12.39 -47.72 18.96
CA ASP A 128 -13.41 -48.59 19.56
C ASP A 128 -13.59 -48.41 21.09
N ASP A 129 -12.74 -47.65 21.77
CA ASP A 129 -12.77 -47.46 23.23
C ASP A 129 -13.29 -46.09 23.70
N VAL A 130 -13.22 -45.05 22.85
CA VAL A 130 -13.82 -43.71 23.12
C VAL A 130 -15.35 -43.72 23.15
N GLU A 131 -16.03 -42.69 23.68
CA GLU A 131 -17.51 -42.59 23.66
C GLU A 131 -18.01 -41.46 22.74
N PRO A 132 -18.37 -41.76 21.47
CA PRO A 132 -18.78 -40.75 20.51
C PRO A 132 -20.23 -40.29 20.75
N TYR A 133 -20.45 -38.98 20.58
CA TYR A 133 -21.76 -38.36 20.47
C TYR A 133 -22.01 -38.02 19.01
N SER A 134 -23.24 -38.20 18.52
CA SER A 134 -23.52 -38.02 17.09
C SER A 134 -24.96 -37.65 16.78
N LEU A 135 -25.09 -36.88 15.71
CA LEU A 135 -26.30 -36.42 15.06
C LEU A 135 -26.27 -36.89 13.59
N ARG A 136 -27.44 -37.03 12.97
CA ARG A 136 -27.57 -37.21 11.52
C ARG A 136 -28.89 -36.60 11.05
N TRP A 137 -29.02 -36.32 9.76
CA TRP A 137 -30.29 -35.92 9.15
C TRP A 137 -30.79 -37.01 8.20
N THR A 138 -32.10 -37.00 7.93
CA THR A 138 -32.79 -38.04 7.15
C THR A 138 -34.01 -37.46 6.45
N GLY A 139 -34.21 -37.80 5.17
CA GLY A 139 -35.37 -37.33 4.43
C GLY A 139 -36.70 -37.91 4.96
N SER A 140 -37.71 -37.05 5.06
CA SER A 140 -39.10 -37.44 5.31
C SER A 140 -40.04 -36.76 4.32
N GLY A 141 -41.24 -37.30 4.10
CA GLY A 141 -42.10 -36.87 3.00
C GLY A 141 -41.82 -37.67 1.71
N ASP A 142 -41.70 -36.98 0.58
CA ASP A 142 -41.63 -37.59 -0.76
C ASP A 142 -40.29 -37.30 -1.47
N PRO A 143 -39.36 -38.27 -1.58
CA PRO A 143 -38.02 -38.06 -2.13
C PRO A 143 -37.98 -38.05 -3.68
N MET A 144 -38.84 -37.23 -4.27
CA MET A 144 -38.97 -36.93 -5.71
C MET A 144 -39.45 -35.47 -5.93
N THR A 145 -39.45 -34.66 -4.86
CA THR A 145 -39.90 -33.27 -4.86
C THR A 145 -38.93 -32.45 -4.02
N PRO A 146 -38.72 -31.17 -4.35
CA PRO A 146 -37.57 -30.45 -3.82
C PRO A 146 -37.68 -30.09 -2.33
N ILE A 147 -36.52 -30.01 -1.70
CA ILE A 147 -36.25 -29.15 -0.54
C ILE A 147 -36.21 -27.67 -1.01
N ARG A 148 -36.35 -26.71 -0.09
CA ARG A 148 -36.26 -25.29 -0.46
C ARG A 148 -34.80 -24.93 -0.80
N LEU A 149 -34.55 -24.40 -1.99
CA LEU A 149 -33.27 -23.79 -2.35
C LEU A 149 -33.10 -22.46 -1.61
N PHE A 150 -31.86 -22.10 -1.26
CA PHE A 150 -31.58 -20.85 -0.55
C PHE A 150 -31.73 -19.61 -1.46
N ASP A 151 -31.38 -19.73 -2.75
CA ASP A 151 -31.42 -18.63 -3.73
C ASP A 151 -32.83 -18.24 -4.23
N GLU A 152 -33.84 -19.10 -4.13
CA GLU A 152 -35.10 -18.95 -4.90
C GLU A 152 -36.05 -17.81 -4.48
N GLU A 153 -35.75 -17.06 -3.40
CA GLU A 153 -36.54 -15.90 -2.95
C GLU A 153 -35.69 -14.65 -2.62
N LEU A 154 -34.43 -14.57 -3.07
CA LEU A 154 -33.60 -13.36 -2.96
C LEU A 154 -33.61 -12.58 -4.28
N ASP A 155 -34.13 -11.35 -4.26
CA ASP A 155 -33.92 -10.40 -5.37
C ASP A 155 -32.45 -9.90 -5.36
N ASP A 156 -31.91 -9.52 -6.53
CA ASP A 156 -30.49 -9.19 -6.74
C ASP A 156 -29.91 -8.06 -5.85
N GLU A 157 -30.75 -7.35 -5.07
CA GLU A 157 -30.36 -6.23 -4.20
C GLU A 157 -30.06 -6.63 -2.74
N ASP A 158 -30.46 -7.83 -2.27
CA ASP A 158 -30.40 -8.23 -0.83
C ASP A 158 -29.29 -9.26 -0.46
N PHE A 159 -28.46 -9.67 -1.44
CA PHE A 159 -27.49 -10.78 -1.31
C PHE A 159 -26.46 -10.63 -0.16
N THR A 160 -26.23 -9.41 0.33
CA THR A 160 -25.19 -9.08 1.32
C THR A 160 -25.62 -9.19 2.78
N LYS A 161 -26.92 -9.27 3.10
CA LYS A 161 -27.40 -9.39 4.49
C LYS A 161 -27.86 -10.79 4.88
N ASP A 162 -28.74 -11.41 4.08
CA ASP A 162 -29.36 -12.70 4.46
C ASP A 162 -28.44 -13.93 4.24
N SER A 163 -27.32 -13.77 3.52
CA SER A 163 -26.25 -14.78 3.39
C SER A 163 -25.62 -15.18 4.73
N SER A 164 -25.68 -14.30 5.74
CA SER A 164 -25.35 -14.59 7.15
C SER A 164 -26.22 -15.69 7.80
N HIS A 165 -27.31 -16.10 7.16
CA HIS A 165 -28.23 -17.14 7.64
C HIS A 165 -28.17 -18.44 6.83
N ALA A 166 -27.19 -18.59 5.92
CA ALA A 166 -26.98 -19.83 5.18
C ALA A 166 -26.64 -21.00 6.14
N PRO A 167 -27.18 -22.22 5.94
CA PRO A 167 -27.00 -23.34 6.87
C PRO A 167 -25.54 -23.69 7.19
N LEU A 168 -24.62 -23.54 6.22
CA LEU A 168 -23.21 -23.83 6.47
C LEU A 168 -22.48 -22.71 7.22
N THR A 169 -22.91 -21.44 7.13
CA THR A 169 -22.46 -20.34 8.00
C THR A 169 -22.70 -20.69 9.46
N VAL A 170 -23.98 -20.92 9.81
CA VAL A 170 -24.42 -21.23 11.18
C VAL A 170 -23.78 -22.52 11.72
N LEU A 171 -23.45 -23.48 10.84
CA LEU A 171 -22.71 -24.69 11.22
C LEU A 171 -21.23 -24.40 11.58
N ILE A 172 -20.58 -23.48 10.87
CA ILE A 172 -19.19 -23.08 11.09
C ILE A 172 -19.08 -22.22 12.36
N ASP A 173 -20.00 -21.28 12.59
CA ASP A 173 -20.07 -20.51 13.84
C ASP A 173 -20.22 -21.44 15.06
N HIS A 174 -21.10 -22.46 14.94
CA HIS A 174 -21.24 -23.51 15.95
C HIS A 174 -20.03 -24.45 16.09
N PHE A 175 -19.09 -24.45 15.14
CA PHE A 175 -17.85 -25.24 15.24
C PHE A 175 -16.70 -24.41 15.83
N ALA A 176 -16.61 -23.12 15.54
CA ALA A 176 -15.70 -22.19 16.22
C ALA A 176 -15.99 -22.16 17.73
N THR A 177 -17.26 -21.97 18.10
CA THR A 177 -17.75 -21.94 19.50
C THR A 177 -17.81 -23.31 20.22
N THR A 178 -17.18 -24.38 19.71
CA THR A 178 -17.27 -25.73 20.31
C THR A 178 -15.93 -26.25 20.84
N ASP A 179 -15.81 -26.32 22.17
CA ASP A 179 -14.67 -26.87 22.92
C ASP A 179 -14.46 -28.39 22.79
N TYR A 180 -14.81 -29.02 21.67
CA TYR A 180 -14.68 -30.47 21.47
C TYR A 180 -14.34 -30.83 20.04
N PRO A 181 -13.48 -31.84 19.78
CA PRO A 181 -13.27 -32.38 18.44
C PRO A 181 -14.60 -32.75 17.77
N ILE A 182 -14.95 -32.05 16.70
CA ILE A 182 -16.23 -32.16 16.00
C ILE A 182 -16.00 -32.20 14.47
N VAL A 183 -16.78 -33.04 13.78
CA VAL A 183 -16.71 -33.19 12.32
C VAL A 183 -18.12 -33.27 11.76
N PHE A 184 -18.42 -32.39 10.79
CA PHE A 184 -19.50 -32.58 9.83
C PHE A 184 -19.03 -33.47 8.68
N GLN A 185 -19.94 -34.31 8.17
CA GLN A 185 -19.72 -35.11 6.97
C GLN A 185 -21.01 -35.15 6.15
N ALA A 186 -20.99 -34.52 4.97
CA ALA A 186 -21.82 -34.91 3.84
C ALA A 186 -21.11 -36.03 3.07
N ALA A 187 -21.76 -37.20 2.94
CA ALA A 187 -21.27 -38.30 2.11
C ALA A 187 -22.37 -38.71 1.13
N PHE A 188 -22.08 -38.71 -0.17
CA PHE A 188 -23.09 -38.90 -1.22
C PHE A 188 -22.65 -39.85 -2.34
N GLU A 189 -23.62 -40.51 -2.98
CA GLU A 189 -23.43 -41.32 -4.19
C GLU A 189 -24.51 -40.98 -5.24
N GLY A 190 -24.13 -40.89 -6.53
CA GLY A 190 -25.06 -40.59 -7.62
C GLY A 190 -26.00 -41.74 -7.94
N GLU A 191 -27.27 -41.44 -8.19
CA GLU A 191 -28.32 -42.44 -8.41
C GLU A 191 -28.49 -42.85 -9.89
N GLN A 192 -29.57 -43.59 -10.18
CA GLN A 192 -29.99 -43.91 -11.53
C GLN A 192 -31.15 -42.99 -11.91
N ASP A 193 -31.08 -42.44 -13.13
CA ASP A 193 -32.14 -41.67 -13.80
C ASP A 193 -33.53 -42.15 -13.39
N SER A 194 -34.20 -41.29 -12.62
CA SER A 194 -35.53 -41.50 -12.07
C SER A 194 -36.61 -40.71 -12.81
N THR A 195 -36.25 -40.00 -13.90
CA THR A 195 -37.18 -39.23 -14.73
C THR A 195 -38.36 -40.07 -15.22
N HIS A 196 -38.14 -41.34 -15.55
CA HIS A 196 -39.23 -42.26 -15.94
C HIS A 196 -40.19 -42.56 -14.78
N SER A 197 -39.68 -42.67 -13.54
CA SER A 197 -40.51 -42.91 -12.35
C SER A 197 -41.30 -41.66 -11.93
N GLY A 198 -40.69 -40.47 -12.00
CA GLY A 198 -41.41 -39.20 -11.78
C GLY A 198 -42.52 -38.99 -12.80
N ASN A 199 -42.25 -39.21 -14.09
CA ASN A 199 -43.27 -39.13 -15.14
C ASN A 199 -44.40 -40.15 -14.95
N GLN A 200 -44.08 -41.41 -14.59
CA GLN A 200 -45.12 -42.40 -14.24
C GLN A 200 -45.96 -41.92 -13.05
N ARG A 201 -45.35 -41.31 -12.03
CA ARG A 201 -46.05 -40.80 -10.84
C ARG A 201 -46.98 -39.63 -11.17
N ILE A 202 -46.54 -38.71 -12.03
CA ILE A 202 -47.38 -37.63 -12.57
C ILE A 202 -48.55 -38.21 -13.38
N GLU A 203 -48.33 -39.25 -14.21
CA GLU A 203 -49.40 -39.97 -14.90
C GLU A 203 -50.36 -40.69 -13.94
N GLU A 204 -49.87 -41.26 -12.84
CA GLU A 204 -50.71 -41.91 -11.82
C GLU A 204 -51.58 -40.89 -11.06
N ILE A 205 -51.03 -39.75 -10.61
CA ILE A 205 -51.81 -38.67 -9.95
C ILE A 205 -52.89 -38.13 -10.91
N ARG A 206 -52.58 -38.01 -12.21
CA ARG A 206 -53.55 -37.60 -13.25
C ARG A 206 -54.58 -38.69 -13.57
N GLY A 207 -54.20 -39.97 -13.55
CA GLY A 207 -54.98 -41.11 -14.07
C GLY A 207 -55.82 -41.88 -13.05
N ASP A 208 -55.48 -41.89 -11.76
CA ASP A 208 -56.26 -42.60 -10.73
C ASP A 208 -57.67 -41.99 -10.60
N ARG A 209 -57.79 -40.69 -10.91
CA ARG A 209 -59.05 -39.93 -10.98
C ARG A 209 -59.97 -40.33 -12.14
N GLU A 210 -59.44 -40.67 -13.32
CA GLU A 210 -60.26 -41.21 -14.41
C GLU A 210 -60.80 -42.62 -14.07
N THR A 211 -60.00 -43.41 -13.34
CA THR A 211 -60.23 -44.85 -13.18
C THR A 211 -61.20 -45.17 -12.03
N TRP A 212 -61.03 -44.58 -10.84
CA TRP A 212 -61.86 -44.92 -9.67
C TRP A 212 -63.32 -44.49 -9.80
N GLY A 213 -63.58 -43.32 -10.40
CA GLY A 213 -64.91 -42.73 -10.51
C GLY A 213 -65.85 -43.51 -11.43
N GLU A 214 -65.36 -43.98 -12.59
CA GLU A 214 -66.16 -44.81 -13.50
C GLU A 214 -66.29 -46.25 -12.97
N ALA A 215 -65.18 -46.88 -12.53
CA ALA A 215 -65.17 -48.31 -12.24
C ALA A 215 -66.10 -48.71 -11.08
N ILE A 216 -66.14 -47.92 -10.00
CA ILE A 216 -66.98 -48.24 -8.83
C ILE A 216 -68.47 -48.03 -9.14
N ASN A 217 -68.84 -46.95 -9.81
CA ASN A 217 -70.24 -46.72 -10.19
C ASN A 217 -70.72 -47.77 -11.19
N GLN A 218 -69.92 -48.06 -12.22
CA GLN A 218 -70.25 -49.06 -13.24
C GLN A 218 -70.39 -50.47 -12.64
N ALA A 219 -69.51 -50.87 -11.72
CA ALA A 219 -69.61 -52.15 -11.01
C ALA A 219 -70.85 -52.24 -10.09
N ILE A 220 -71.34 -51.11 -9.56
CA ILE A 220 -72.55 -51.06 -8.74
C ILE A 220 -73.80 -51.07 -9.65
N GLU A 221 -73.83 -50.33 -10.75
CA GLU A 221 -74.97 -50.31 -11.69
C GLU A 221 -75.14 -51.66 -12.42
N ASP A 222 -74.06 -52.28 -12.90
CA ASP A 222 -74.11 -53.63 -13.50
C ASP A 222 -74.61 -54.69 -12.49
N PHE A 223 -74.34 -54.50 -11.19
CA PHE A 223 -74.82 -55.40 -10.13
C PHE A 223 -76.31 -55.22 -9.80
N PHE A 224 -76.87 -54.01 -9.96
CA PHE A 224 -78.26 -53.70 -9.61
C PHE A 224 -79.25 -53.70 -10.79
N TYR A 225 -78.82 -53.32 -11.99
CA TYR A 225 -79.69 -53.12 -13.16
C TYR A 225 -79.28 -53.95 -14.38
N GLY A 226 -77.99 -54.27 -14.51
CA GLY A 226 -77.44 -55.07 -15.62
C GLY A 226 -77.14 -54.25 -16.89
N PRO A 227 -76.39 -54.83 -17.85
CA PRO A 227 -75.66 -54.05 -18.84
C PRO A 227 -76.56 -53.46 -19.94
N GLU A 228 -76.67 -52.13 -19.97
CA GLU A 228 -77.29 -51.38 -21.06
C GLU A 228 -76.35 -51.19 -22.26
N PRO A 229 -76.87 -51.03 -23.50
CA PRO A 229 -76.06 -50.83 -24.68
C PRO A 229 -75.48 -49.40 -24.73
N LYS A 230 -74.16 -49.30 -24.94
CA LYS A 230 -73.39 -48.04 -25.03
C LYS A 230 -74.09 -46.99 -25.91
N GLN A 231 -74.54 -45.90 -25.27
CA GLN A 231 -74.82 -44.63 -25.94
C GLN A 231 -73.59 -43.71 -25.87
N GLU A 232 -73.61 -42.63 -26.64
CA GLU A 232 -72.45 -41.80 -26.92
C GLU A 232 -72.03 -41.00 -25.68
N ARG A 233 -70.75 -41.10 -25.28
CA ARG A 233 -70.20 -40.31 -24.17
C ARG A 233 -70.21 -38.83 -24.54
N HIS A 234 -70.99 -38.03 -23.82
CA HIS A 234 -70.66 -36.62 -23.66
C HIS A 234 -69.31 -36.52 -22.91
N PRO A 235 -68.41 -35.59 -23.28
CA PRO A 235 -67.32 -35.24 -22.39
C PRO A 235 -67.93 -34.60 -21.14
N GLN A 236 -67.67 -35.22 -19.98
CA GLN A 236 -67.90 -34.58 -18.70
C GLN A 236 -66.69 -33.70 -18.39
N ASP A 237 -66.91 -32.51 -17.86
CA ASP A 237 -65.81 -31.62 -17.48
C ASP A 237 -64.92 -32.31 -16.45
N SER A 238 -63.63 -32.46 -16.77
CA SER A 238 -62.63 -33.01 -15.86
C SER A 238 -62.67 -32.23 -14.56
N GLN A 239 -62.87 -32.90 -13.42
CA GLN A 239 -62.81 -32.20 -12.14
C GLN A 239 -61.44 -31.52 -12.01
N PRO A 240 -61.39 -30.23 -11.65
CA PRO A 240 -60.12 -29.54 -11.51
C PRO A 240 -59.27 -30.30 -10.49
N ILE A 241 -58.03 -30.60 -10.88
CA ILE A 241 -57.01 -31.13 -9.96
C ILE A 241 -56.96 -30.18 -8.75
N PRO A 242 -57.09 -30.68 -7.50
CA PRO A 242 -56.95 -29.85 -6.30
C PRO A 242 -55.60 -29.15 -6.27
N GLU A 243 -55.56 -28.00 -5.59
CA GLU A 243 -54.36 -27.18 -5.37
C GLU A 243 -53.15 -28.05 -4.96
N ALA A 244 -53.23 -28.75 -3.83
CA ALA A 244 -52.17 -29.64 -3.36
C ALA A 244 -51.77 -30.79 -4.33
N ASP A 245 -52.67 -31.26 -5.20
CA ASP A 245 -52.34 -32.27 -6.23
C ASP A 245 -51.67 -31.63 -7.47
N ARG A 246 -51.88 -30.33 -7.73
CA ARG A 246 -51.16 -29.57 -8.76
C ARG A 246 -49.79 -29.16 -8.27
N ASP A 247 -49.74 -28.59 -7.07
CA ASP A 247 -48.50 -28.09 -6.48
C ASP A 247 -47.47 -29.23 -6.40
N LEU A 248 -47.91 -30.45 -6.04
CA LEU A 248 -47.12 -31.68 -6.09
C LEU A 248 -46.68 -32.07 -7.52
N ILE A 249 -47.56 -31.93 -8.51
CA ILE A 249 -47.22 -32.19 -9.93
C ILE A 249 -46.21 -31.17 -10.47
N ASP A 250 -46.35 -29.91 -10.10
CA ASP A 250 -45.50 -28.83 -10.58
C ASP A 250 -44.09 -28.95 -9.94
N ASN A 251 -44.03 -29.30 -8.64
CA ASN A 251 -42.79 -29.70 -7.95
C ASN A 251 -42.13 -30.94 -8.60
N LEU A 252 -42.91 -31.98 -8.93
CA LEU A 252 -42.43 -33.16 -9.68
C LEU A 252 -41.98 -32.84 -11.13
N GLN A 253 -42.18 -31.61 -11.61
CA GLN A 253 -41.84 -31.17 -12.96
C GLN A 253 -40.72 -30.12 -13.02
N THR A 254 -40.31 -29.53 -11.90
CA THR A 254 -39.13 -28.64 -11.79
C THR A 254 -37.84 -29.44 -11.56
N GLU A 255 -37.93 -30.55 -10.83
CA GLU A 255 -36.82 -31.39 -10.36
C GLU A 255 -35.94 -32.01 -11.47
N ASP A 256 -34.60 -31.97 -11.35
CA ASP A 256 -33.69 -32.78 -12.18
C ASP A 256 -33.59 -34.23 -11.66
N LEU A 257 -34.68 -34.98 -11.87
CA LEU A 257 -34.75 -36.43 -11.63
C LEU A 257 -33.77 -37.26 -12.48
N GLY A 258 -32.98 -36.65 -13.37
CA GLY A 258 -31.94 -37.30 -14.15
C GLY A 258 -30.60 -37.40 -13.42
N HIS A 259 -30.32 -36.49 -12.48
CA HIS A 259 -28.99 -36.32 -11.87
C HIS A 259 -29.01 -36.24 -10.32
N THR A 260 -29.91 -37.00 -9.68
CA THR A 260 -30.01 -37.02 -8.21
C THR A 260 -28.91 -37.82 -7.51
N PHE A 261 -28.68 -37.50 -6.24
CA PHE A 261 -27.71 -38.09 -5.33
C PHE A 261 -28.38 -38.61 -4.06
N THR A 262 -28.02 -39.82 -3.62
CA THR A 262 -28.27 -40.28 -2.25
C THR A 262 -27.20 -39.65 -1.35
N ALA A 263 -27.60 -38.69 -0.51
CA ALA A 263 -26.75 -38.01 0.47
C ALA A 263 -26.99 -38.51 1.90
N ASN A 264 -25.96 -38.43 2.74
CA ASN A 264 -25.97 -38.82 4.15
C ASN A 264 -25.23 -37.74 4.97
N LEU A 265 -25.98 -36.83 5.61
CA LEU A 265 -25.42 -35.80 6.50
C LEU A 265 -25.25 -36.33 7.94
N ARG A 266 -24.09 -36.05 8.56
CA ARG A 266 -23.72 -36.52 9.90
C ARG A 266 -22.88 -35.48 10.63
N VAL A 267 -23.08 -35.34 11.94
CA VAL A 267 -22.11 -34.71 12.84
C VAL A 267 -21.69 -35.73 13.89
N VAL A 268 -20.40 -35.82 14.16
CA VAL A 268 -19.84 -36.67 15.22
C VAL A 268 -18.79 -35.89 16.00
N THR A 269 -18.80 -36.07 17.32
CA THR A 269 -17.83 -35.49 18.25
C THR A 269 -17.44 -36.51 19.32
N VAL A 270 -16.22 -36.41 19.83
CA VAL A 270 -15.64 -37.32 20.82
C VAL A 270 -15.01 -36.51 21.96
N PRO A 271 -15.69 -36.33 23.10
CA PRO A 271 -15.10 -35.65 24.25
C PRO A 271 -14.00 -36.51 24.90
N PRO A 272 -12.90 -35.90 25.40
CA PRO A 272 -11.85 -36.61 26.12
C PRO A 272 -12.34 -37.05 27.52
N LYS A 273 -11.79 -38.13 28.08
CA LYS A 273 -12.18 -38.61 29.44
C LYS A 273 -11.84 -37.65 30.57
N SER A 274 -10.98 -36.65 30.33
CA SER A 274 -10.58 -35.60 31.28
C SER A 274 -11.61 -34.48 31.40
N ALA A 275 -12.44 -34.25 30.37
CA ALA A 275 -13.56 -33.33 30.45
C ALA A 275 -14.52 -33.76 31.57
N SER A 276 -15.14 -32.79 32.25
CA SER A 276 -15.88 -33.06 33.48
C SER A 276 -17.06 -34.03 33.27
N SER A 277 -17.56 -34.61 34.36
CA SER A 277 -18.70 -35.53 34.27
C SER A 277 -20.01 -34.89 33.77
N ASP A 278 -20.06 -33.56 33.65
CA ASP A 278 -21.18 -32.89 33.00
C ASP A 278 -20.98 -32.86 31.48
N THR A 279 -21.95 -33.40 30.77
CA THR A 279 -21.99 -33.43 29.30
C THR A 279 -23.22 -32.67 28.80
N SER A 280 -23.68 -31.65 29.54
CA SER A 280 -24.90 -30.90 29.22
C SER A 280 -24.66 -29.87 28.12
N GLU A 281 -23.57 -29.11 28.16
CA GLU A 281 -23.22 -28.12 27.11
C GLU A 281 -23.01 -28.80 25.74
N LEU A 282 -22.24 -29.89 25.68
CA LEU A 282 -22.08 -30.70 24.46
C LEU A 282 -23.44 -31.19 23.90
N LYS A 283 -24.41 -31.52 24.76
CA LYS A 283 -25.77 -31.90 24.34
C LYS A 283 -26.65 -30.70 23.97
N GLN A 284 -26.25 -29.47 24.31
CA GLN A 284 -26.89 -28.21 23.95
C GLN A 284 -26.36 -27.71 22.60
N SER A 285 -25.04 -27.67 22.37
CA SER A 285 -24.44 -27.44 21.05
C SER A 285 -24.99 -28.43 20.00
N LEU A 286 -24.99 -29.74 20.29
CA LEU A 286 -25.62 -30.76 19.43
C LEU A 286 -27.17 -30.67 19.33
N ARG A 287 -27.83 -29.74 20.02
CA ARG A 287 -29.24 -29.38 19.80
C ARG A 287 -29.37 -28.13 18.94
N SER A 288 -28.52 -27.12 19.08
CA SER A 288 -28.50 -25.95 18.18
C SER A 288 -28.10 -26.38 16.75
N ILE A 289 -26.99 -27.12 16.62
CA ILE A 289 -26.55 -27.72 15.35
C ILE A 289 -27.66 -28.55 14.68
N SER A 290 -28.57 -29.14 15.45
CA SER A 290 -29.61 -30.02 14.89
C SER A 290 -30.75 -29.33 14.15
N THR A 291 -30.88 -28.01 14.25
CA THR A 291 -31.91 -27.21 13.55
C THR A 291 -31.34 -26.44 12.35
N VAL A 292 -30.04 -26.59 12.05
CA VAL A 292 -29.31 -25.84 11.01
C VAL A 292 -29.92 -25.99 9.60
N PHE A 293 -30.44 -27.18 9.26
CA PHE A 293 -31.03 -27.44 7.94
C PHE A 293 -32.57 -27.35 7.94
N ASP A 294 -33.20 -26.96 9.05
CA ASP A 294 -34.65 -26.77 9.14
C ASP A 294 -35.18 -25.66 8.18
N PRO A 295 -34.45 -24.57 7.87
CA PRO A 295 -34.89 -23.57 6.88
C PRO A 295 -35.03 -24.09 5.45
N LEU A 296 -34.41 -25.23 5.13
CA LEU A 296 -34.48 -25.88 3.82
C LEU A 296 -35.70 -26.83 3.69
N GLU A 297 -36.55 -27.02 4.71
CA GLU A 297 -37.68 -27.95 4.61
C GLU A 297 -38.65 -27.59 3.47
N GLY A 298 -38.66 -28.42 2.43
CA GLY A 298 -39.53 -28.28 1.27
C GLY A 298 -40.97 -28.68 1.55
N ARG A 299 -41.88 -28.21 0.70
CA ARG A 299 -43.34 -28.32 0.91
C ARG A 299 -43.85 -29.77 0.96
N PHE A 300 -43.15 -30.69 0.31
CA PHE A 300 -43.50 -32.12 0.25
C PHE A 300 -42.37 -33.05 0.73
N TYR A 301 -41.18 -32.50 0.98
CA TYR A 301 -39.97 -33.24 1.37
C TYR A 301 -39.15 -32.43 2.40
N GLY A 302 -38.90 -33.02 3.58
CA GLY A 302 -38.30 -32.35 4.74
C GLY A 302 -37.09 -33.10 5.33
N ILE A 303 -36.37 -32.46 6.24
CA ILE A 303 -35.02 -32.84 6.68
C ILE A 303 -35.02 -33.15 8.19
N GLU A 304 -35.56 -34.32 8.58
CA GLU A 304 -35.66 -34.72 9.99
C GLU A 304 -34.28 -34.98 10.64
N SER A 305 -33.97 -34.26 11.73
CA SER A 305 -32.72 -34.44 12.50
C SER A 305 -32.83 -35.50 13.62
N GLU A 306 -31.95 -36.49 13.61
CA GLU A 306 -31.92 -37.61 14.56
C GLU A 306 -30.77 -37.53 15.58
N LYS A 307 -31.09 -37.14 16.81
CA LYS A 307 -30.17 -37.12 17.96
C LYS A 307 -29.86 -38.55 18.46
N LEU A 308 -28.87 -39.21 17.84
CA LEU A 308 -28.57 -40.63 18.09
C LEU A 308 -28.11 -40.91 19.54
N TYR A 309 -27.45 -39.93 20.18
CA TYR A 309 -26.98 -40.00 21.57
C TYR A 309 -28.11 -40.12 22.61
N ASP A 310 -29.36 -39.77 22.26
CA ASP A 310 -30.55 -39.88 23.13
C ASP A 310 -31.54 -40.96 22.64
N LYS A 311 -31.16 -41.76 21.62
CA LYS A 311 -32.09 -42.62 20.87
C LYS A 311 -32.48 -43.93 21.58
N GLY A 312 -33.28 -43.81 22.64
CA GLY A 312 -34.17 -44.85 23.14
C GLY A 312 -34.11 -45.12 24.66
N LEU A 313 -35.14 -45.80 25.17
CA LEU A 313 -35.44 -46.06 26.60
C LEU A 313 -34.33 -46.74 27.47
N LEU A 314 -33.14 -47.00 26.92
CA LEU A 314 -32.00 -47.61 27.61
C LEU A 314 -30.70 -47.07 27.00
N ALA A 315 -29.83 -46.42 27.78
CA ALA A 315 -28.58 -45.80 27.32
C ALA A 315 -27.64 -46.74 26.54
N ARG A 316 -27.71 -48.06 26.76
CA ARG A 316 -26.98 -49.06 25.94
C ARG A 316 -27.35 -49.02 24.46
N ARG A 317 -28.57 -48.56 24.09
CA ARG A 317 -29.01 -48.45 22.70
C ARG A 317 -28.49 -47.19 22.02
N SER A 318 -28.54 -46.02 22.68
CA SER A 318 -28.00 -44.79 22.10
C SER A 318 -26.49 -44.90 21.84
N ARG A 319 -25.70 -45.37 22.81
CA ARG A 319 -24.26 -45.67 22.61
C ARG A 319 -24.00 -46.62 21.42
N THR A 320 -24.90 -47.57 21.17
CA THR A 320 -24.81 -48.48 20.00
C THR A 320 -25.13 -47.78 18.67
N TYR A 321 -26.01 -46.77 18.68
CA TYR A 321 -26.29 -45.95 17.50
C TYR A 321 -25.16 -44.95 17.22
N SER A 322 -24.64 -44.26 18.25
CA SER A 322 -23.55 -43.28 18.06
C SER A 322 -22.24 -43.93 17.61
N ARG A 323 -21.82 -45.05 18.21
CA ARG A 323 -20.67 -45.84 17.71
C ARG A 323 -20.88 -46.24 16.24
N ARG A 324 -22.10 -46.64 15.84
CA ARG A 324 -22.37 -46.95 14.43
C ARG A 324 -22.28 -45.72 13.52
N CYS A 325 -22.63 -44.53 13.99
CA CYS A 325 -22.45 -43.30 13.21
C CYS A 325 -20.97 -42.96 13.05
N PHE A 326 -20.22 -42.95 14.16
CA PHE A 326 -18.78 -42.71 14.19
C PHE A 326 -18.00 -43.64 13.26
N ASN A 327 -18.16 -44.95 13.37
CA ASN A 327 -17.44 -45.90 12.50
C ASN A 327 -17.77 -45.70 11.01
N ARG A 328 -18.98 -45.22 10.65
CA ARG A 328 -19.34 -44.86 9.26
C ARG A 328 -18.69 -43.56 8.80
N VAL A 329 -18.49 -42.59 9.70
CA VAL A 329 -17.76 -41.35 9.39
C VAL A 329 -16.30 -41.66 9.09
N LEU A 330 -15.66 -42.50 9.92
CA LEU A 330 -14.29 -42.97 9.68
C LEU A 330 -14.17 -43.74 8.35
N ASN A 331 -15.10 -44.68 8.08
CA ASN A 331 -15.12 -45.45 6.83
C ASN A 331 -15.52 -44.63 5.58
N ARG A 332 -16.18 -43.47 5.76
CA ARG A 332 -16.89 -42.72 4.72
C ARG A 332 -18.02 -43.53 4.04
N ASP A 333 -18.68 -44.42 4.79
CA ASP A 333 -19.77 -45.29 4.31
C ASP A 333 -21.01 -44.48 3.91
N VAL A 334 -21.53 -44.58 2.68
CA VAL A 334 -22.93 -44.19 2.33
C VAL A 334 -23.86 -45.38 2.60
N VAL A 335 -25.10 -45.17 3.08
CA VAL A 335 -25.89 -46.26 3.70
C VAL A 335 -27.37 -46.29 3.30
N THR A 336 -27.60 -46.49 2.00
CA THR A 336 -28.93 -46.64 1.37
C THR A 336 -29.92 -47.53 2.14
N GLY A 337 -31.08 -46.95 2.43
CA GLY A 337 -32.19 -47.58 3.13
C GLY A 337 -33.06 -48.49 2.26
N LYS A 338 -33.68 -49.49 2.89
CA LYS A 338 -34.76 -50.26 2.24
C LYS A 338 -36.10 -49.54 2.46
N ARG A 339 -36.71 -49.09 1.37
CA ARG A 339 -37.98 -48.32 1.23
C ARG A 339 -39.24 -48.98 1.86
N LEU A 340 -39.20 -49.32 3.16
CA LEU A 340 -40.28 -49.98 3.92
C LEU A 340 -40.54 -49.33 5.31
N GLY A 341 -40.10 -48.09 5.50
CA GLY A 341 -40.34 -47.26 6.69
C GLY A 341 -40.78 -45.84 6.30
N ARG A 342 -41.32 -45.08 7.26
CA ARG A 342 -41.84 -43.70 7.04
C ARG A 342 -40.77 -42.58 7.07
N SER A 343 -39.52 -42.94 7.28
CA SER A 343 -38.33 -42.11 7.12
C SER A 343 -37.31 -42.97 6.38
N THR A 344 -36.74 -42.42 5.31
CA THR A 344 -35.56 -43.01 4.64
C THR A 344 -34.32 -42.53 5.37
N PRO A 345 -33.32 -43.39 5.62
CA PRO A 345 -32.14 -43.00 6.39
C PRO A 345 -31.17 -42.10 5.61
N ASP A 346 -31.60 -41.61 4.46
CA ASP A 346 -30.86 -40.92 3.41
C ASP A 346 -31.66 -39.69 2.98
N LEU A 347 -30.96 -38.69 2.46
CA LEU A 347 -31.53 -37.59 1.69
C LEU A 347 -31.35 -37.90 0.21
N HIS A 348 -32.34 -37.59 -0.61
CA HIS A 348 -32.31 -37.70 -2.06
C HIS A 348 -32.33 -36.28 -2.59
N LEU A 349 -31.24 -35.83 -3.23
CA LEU A 349 -31.03 -34.42 -3.57
C LEU A 349 -30.61 -34.27 -5.04
N ASP A 350 -31.05 -33.21 -5.70
CA ASP A 350 -30.55 -32.74 -7.00
C ASP A 350 -29.17 -32.01 -6.84
N PRO A 351 -28.50 -31.62 -7.94
CA PRO A 351 -27.21 -30.94 -7.86
C PRO A 351 -27.23 -29.60 -7.11
N ASN A 352 -28.29 -28.80 -7.26
CA ASN A 352 -28.44 -27.48 -6.66
C ASN A 352 -28.83 -27.60 -5.19
N GLU A 353 -29.72 -28.53 -4.86
CA GLU A 353 -30.10 -28.86 -3.48
C GLU A 353 -28.88 -29.30 -2.66
N LEU A 354 -28.00 -30.12 -3.26
CA LEU A 354 -26.77 -30.59 -2.63
C LEU A 354 -25.77 -29.45 -2.36
N CYS A 355 -25.71 -28.41 -3.21
CA CYS A 355 -24.83 -27.25 -3.03
C CYS A 355 -25.01 -26.58 -1.65
N ASN A 356 -26.25 -26.41 -1.19
CA ASN A 356 -26.60 -25.86 0.14
C ASN A 356 -26.00 -26.65 1.33
N MET A 357 -25.39 -27.81 1.07
CA MET A 357 -24.83 -28.73 2.07
C MET A 357 -23.35 -29.06 1.83
N ILE A 358 -22.73 -28.52 0.78
CA ILE A 358 -21.31 -28.77 0.45
C ILE A 358 -20.49 -27.53 0.06
N ILE A 359 -21.12 -26.40 -0.31
CA ILE A 359 -20.41 -25.15 -0.62
C ILE A 359 -20.16 -24.37 0.68
N VAL A 360 -18.89 -24.18 1.03
CA VAL A 360 -18.49 -23.34 2.17
C VAL A 360 -18.63 -21.87 1.78
N PRO A 361 -19.28 -21.02 2.61
CA PRO A 361 -19.45 -19.60 2.34
C PRO A 361 -18.14 -18.81 2.42
N SER A 362 -18.15 -17.59 1.89
CA SER A 362 -17.10 -16.59 2.08
C SER A 362 -16.88 -16.25 3.56
N THR A 363 -15.65 -15.85 3.92
CA THR A 363 -15.37 -15.25 5.24
C THR A 363 -16.18 -13.99 5.49
N GLU A 364 -16.57 -13.28 4.42
CA GLU A 364 -17.34 -12.05 4.48
C GLU A 364 -18.84 -12.31 4.82
N HIS A 365 -19.22 -13.59 5.03
CA HIS A 365 -20.51 -14.02 5.57
C HIS A 365 -20.41 -14.78 6.90
N LEU A 366 -19.20 -15.04 7.42
CA LEU A 366 -18.95 -15.70 8.70
C LEU A 366 -18.92 -14.66 9.84
N THR A 367 -19.20 -15.08 11.08
CA THR A 367 -18.95 -14.24 12.26
C THR A 367 -17.45 -13.97 12.45
N ASP A 368 -17.08 -12.88 13.15
CA ASP A 368 -15.67 -12.57 13.47
C ASP A 368 -14.94 -13.72 14.17
N GLU A 369 -15.64 -14.41 15.08
CA GLU A 369 -15.15 -15.60 15.79
C GLU A 369 -14.88 -16.77 14.81
N ALA A 370 -15.80 -17.02 13.88
CA ALA A 370 -15.61 -18.03 12.84
C ALA A 370 -14.51 -17.66 11.82
N THR A 371 -14.42 -16.40 11.40
CA THR A 371 -13.34 -15.94 10.50
C THR A 371 -11.98 -16.05 11.17
N LYS A 372 -11.89 -15.71 12.46
CA LYS A 372 -10.67 -15.87 13.27
C LYS A 372 -10.25 -17.33 13.41
N GLU A 373 -11.15 -18.23 13.81
CA GLU A 373 -10.84 -19.65 14.05
C GLU A 373 -10.68 -20.49 12.76
N THR A 374 -11.25 -20.06 11.63
CA THR A 374 -11.05 -20.75 10.34
C THR A 374 -9.74 -20.38 9.64
N HIS A 375 -9.14 -19.23 9.98
CA HIS A 375 -7.96 -18.67 9.31
C HIS A 375 -8.09 -18.59 7.76
N ALA A 376 -9.31 -18.39 7.26
CA ALA A 376 -9.59 -18.37 5.82
C ALA A 376 -9.24 -17.01 5.18
N ASN A 377 -8.92 -17.02 3.89
CA ASN A 377 -8.56 -15.81 3.13
C ASN A 377 -9.82 -15.10 2.60
N PRO A 378 -9.93 -13.75 2.72
CA PRO A 378 -10.99 -12.96 2.09
C PRO A 378 -11.06 -13.11 0.56
N GLU A 379 -12.22 -12.84 -0.04
CA GLU A 379 -12.42 -13.03 -1.50
C GLU A 379 -11.55 -12.11 -2.35
N SER A 380 -11.27 -10.90 -1.87
CA SER A 380 -10.29 -9.98 -2.47
C SER A 380 -8.85 -10.55 -2.51
N ARG A 381 -8.54 -11.58 -1.71
CA ARG A 381 -7.27 -12.35 -1.76
C ARG A 381 -7.37 -13.66 -2.56
N THR A 382 -8.55 -14.04 -3.06
CA THR A 382 -8.65 -15.16 -4.02
C THR A 382 -8.02 -14.75 -5.36
N SER A 383 -7.25 -15.65 -5.98
CA SER A 383 -6.62 -15.37 -7.27
C SER A 383 -7.68 -15.22 -8.36
N LEU A 384 -7.67 -14.10 -9.08
CA LEU A 384 -8.53 -13.92 -10.26
C LEU A 384 -8.28 -15.01 -11.31
N PRO A 385 -9.28 -15.39 -12.12
CA PRO A 385 -9.09 -16.33 -13.22
C PRO A 385 -8.03 -15.80 -14.20
N GLY A 386 -6.90 -16.50 -14.29
CA GLY A 386 -5.81 -16.17 -15.20
C GLY A 386 -6.19 -16.26 -16.66
N LEU A 387 -5.30 -15.81 -17.54
CA LEU A 387 -5.61 -15.69 -18.97
C LEU A 387 -6.02 -17.02 -19.60
N GLU A 388 -7.12 -17.01 -20.36
CA GLU A 388 -7.52 -18.16 -21.18
C GLU A 388 -6.33 -18.68 -22.00
N ALA A 389 -6.19 -20.00 -22.13
CA ALA A 389 -5.13 -20.62 -22.92
C ALA A 389 -5.09 -20.16 -24.40
N ALA A 390 -6.15 -19.56 -24.93
CA ALA A 390 -6.14 -18.89 -26.24
C ALA A 390 -5.47 -17.49 -26.20
N GLN A 391 -5.84 -16.65 -25.23
CA GLN A 391 -5.27 -15.33 -25.00
C GLN A 391 -3.82 -15.41 -24.52
N ARG A 392 -3.53 -16.26 -23.52
CA ARG A 392 -2.23 -16.45 -22.88
C ARG A 392 -1.09 -16.78 -23.87
N ARG A 393 -1.38 -17.53 -24.93
CA ARG A 393 -0.42 -17.84 -26.01
C ARG A 393 0.09 -16.60 -26.74
N GLN A 394 -0.71 -15.55 -26.80
CA GLN A 394 -0.32 -14.28 -27.41
C GLN A 394 0.72 -13.51 -26.58
N TYR A 395 0.93 -13.89 -25.31
CA TYR A 395 1.81 -13.21 -24.36
C TYR A 395 3.03 -14.09 -23.97
N THR A 396 3.73 -14.63 -24.99
CA THR A 396 4.82 -15.61 -24.82
C THR A 396 6.19 -15.14 -25.32
N THR A 397 6.27 -13.93 -25.88
CA THR A 397 7.49 -13.32 -26.46
C THR A 397 7.53 -11.82 -26.16
N GLY A 398 8.72 -11.23 -26.06
CA GLY A 398 8.92 -9.83 -25.66
C GLY A 398 9.11 -9.66 -24.15
N MET A 399 8.96 -8.43 -23.66
CA MET A 399 9.20 -8.00 -22.27
C MET A 399 8.45 -8.84 -21.23
N VAL A 400 9.13 -9.40 -20.24
CA VAL A 400 8.52 -10.12 -19.10
C VAL A 400 7.74 -9.17 -18.21
N LEU A 401 6.54 -9.59 -17.79
CA LEU A 401 5.71 -8.87 -16.80
C LEU A 401 5.67 -9.58 -15.43
N GLY A 402 5.77 -10.91 -15.41
CA GLY A 402 5.66 -11.72 -14.19
C GLY A 402 5.21 -13.15 -14.49
N GLU A 403 4.84 -13.91 -13.47
CA GLU A 403 4.26 -15.25 -13.57
C GLU A 403 2.76 -15.22 -13.26
N ASP A 404 1.95 -15.87 -14.10
CA ASP A 404 0.50 -16.00 -13.95
C ASP A 404 0.21 -17.32 -13.20
N PRO A 405 -0.20 -17.30 -11.91
CA PRO A 405 -0.33 -18.52 -11.10
C PRO A 405 -1.46 -19.43 -11.55
N ALA A 406 -2.45 -18.90 -12.27
CA ALA A 406 -3.57 -19.65 -12.82
C ALA A 406 -3.30 -20.14 -14.26
N SER A 407 -2.14 -19.84 -14.83
CA SER A 407 -1.84 -20.17 -16.22
C SER A 407 -1.66 -21.67 -16.46
N SER A 408 -2.40 -22.20 -17.44
CA SER A 408 -2.18 -23.54 -17.99
C SER A 408 -1.03 -23.61 -19.02
N ILE A 409 -0.20 -22.57 -19.10
CA ILE A 409 0.90 -22.42 -20.08
C ILE A 409 2.18 -22.02 -19.36
N ASP A 410 3.17 -22.90 -19.49
CA ASP A 410 4.51 -22.83 -18.90
C ASP A 410 5.31 -21.57 -19.28
N GLY A 411 6.16 -21.11 -18.37
CA GLY A 411 6.95 -19.88 -18.45
C GLY A 411 6.20 -18.59 -18.07
N PRO A 412 6.89 -17.44 -17.99
CA PRO A 412 6.31 -16.17 -17.58
C PRO A 412 5.35 -15.57 -18.62
N LEU A 413 4.55 -14.60 -18.19
CA LEU A 413 3.80 -13.71 -19.05
C LEU A 413 4.75 -12.67 -19.68
N ARG A 414 4.63 -12.46 -21.00
CA ARG A 414 5.46 -11.51 -21.76
C ARG A 414 4.60 -10.60 -22.63
N LEU A 415 4.85 -9.28 -22.60
CA LEU A 415 4.25 -8.26 -23.45
C LEU A 415 4.94 -8.25 -24.84
N PRO A 416 4.23 -8.56 -25.93
CA PRO A 416 4.80 -8.55 -27.29
C PRO A 416 5.29 -7.16 -27.76
N PRO A 417 6.30 -7.09 -28.66
CA PRO A 417 6.78 -5.83 -29.23
C PRO A 417 5.68 -4.96 -29.87
N ASP A 418 4.69 -5.58 -30.56
CA ASP A 418 3.55 -4.84 -31.15
C ASP A 418 2.57 -4.25 -30.11
N ARG A 419 2.80 -4.51 -28.82
CA ARG A 419 2.02 -4.00 -27.67
C ARG A 419 2.86 -3.17 -26.69
N GLN A 420 4.19 -3.29 -26.72
CA GLN A 420 5.12 -2.40 -25.99
C GLN A 420 4.94 -0.95 -26.46
N THR A 421 4.76 -0.70 -27.77
CA THR A 421 4.48 0.64 -28.34
C THR A 421 3.06 1.17 -28.05
N ARG A 422 2.45 0.72 -26.94
CA ARG A 422 1.25 1.30 -26.32
C ARG A 422 1.49 1.70 -24.86
N HIS A 423 2.78 1.85 -24.53
CA HIS A 423 3.32 2.32 -23.26
C HIS A 423 2.94 1.42 -22.07
N TRP A 424 3.68 1.54 -20.98
CA TRP A 424 3.41 0.80 -19.76
C TRP A 424 3.74 1.62 -18.51
N LEU A 425 3.00 1.37 -17.44
CA LEU A 425 3.11 2.04 -16.15
C LEU A 425 3.34 1.00 -15.05
N VAL A 426 4.28 1.28 -14.15
CA VAL A 426 4.52 0.53 -12.91
C VAL A 426 4.36 1.49 -11.74
N CYS A 427 3.40 1.22 -10.86
CA CYS A 427 3.18 1.96 -9.62
C CYS A 427 3.25 1.00 -8.42
N ALA A 428 3.99 1.36 -7.38
CA ALA A 428 4.04 0.66 -6.10
C ALA A 428 4.77 1.52 -5.06
N THR A 429 4.57 1.24 -3.78
CA THR A 429 5.38 1.77 -2.67
C THR A 429 6.89 1.50 -2.83
N THR A 430 7.72 2.22 -2.07
CA THR A 430 9.15 1.88 -1.91
C THR A 430 9.27 0.50 -1.24
N GLY A 431 10.25 -0.31 -1.66
CA GLY A 431 10.34 -1.72 -1.26
C GLY A 431 9.40 -2.68 -2.01
N GLY A 432 8.36 -2.18 -2.69
CA GLY A 432 7.39 -2.97 -3.48
C GLY A 432 7.93 -3.60 -4.78
N GLY A 433 9.24 -3.86 -4.88
CA GLY A 433 9.84 -4.64 -5.98
C GLY A 433 10.06 -3.92 -7.32
N LYS A 434 9.79 -2.60 -7.43
CA LYS A 434 9.89 -1.83 -8.69
C LYS A 434 11.21 -2.05 -9.45
N SER A 435 12.35 -1.76 -8.82
CA SER A 435 13.70 -1.89 -9.43
C SER A 435 13.98 -3.32 -9.92
N GLN A 436 13.53 -4.34 -9.17
CA GLN A 436 13.69 -5.75 -9.56
C GLN A 436 12.81 -6.15 -10.75
N LEU A 437 11.57 -5.64 -10.81
CA LEU A 437 10.69 -5.81 -11.96
C LEU A 437 11.28 -5.17 -13.21
N VAL A 438 11.80 -3.94 -13.11
CA VAL A 438 12.42 -3.23 -14.24
C VAL A 438 13.72 -3.91 -14.70
N ASN A 439 14.58 -4.37 -13.78
CA ASN A 439 15.76 -5.16 -14.13
C ASN A 439 15.39 -6.50 -14.81
N ARG A 440 14.27 -7.12 -14.42
CA ARG A 440 13.70 -8.27 -15.13
C ARG A 440 13.15 -7.89 -16.52
N MET A 441 12.51 -6.73 -16.67
CA MET A 441 12.02 -6.21 -17.95
C MET A 441 13.19 -5.93 -18.91
N LEU A 442 14.17 -5.11 -18.53
CA LEU A 442 15.36 -4.77 -19.36
C LEU A 442 16.13 -6.01 -19.83
N ARG A 443 16.39 -6.97 -18.93
CA ARG A 443 17.05 -8.23 -19.30
C ARG A 443 16.21 -9.05 -20.29
N SER A 444 14.89 -9.03 -20.15
CA SER A 444 14.02 -9.77 -21.05
C SER A 444 13.83 -9.10 -22.42
N LEU A 445 14.00 -7.77 -22.49
CA LEU A 445 14.00 -6.97 -23.71
C LEU A 445 15.25 -7.28 -24.53
N SER A 446 16.46 -7.10 -23.97
CA SER A 446 17.74 -7.47 -24.61
C SER A 446 17.79 -8.94 -25.09
N GLU A 447 17.09 -9.86 -24.43
CA GLU A 447 16.95 -11.25 -24.89
C GLU A 447 15.94 -11.47 -26.05
N THR A 448 14.91 -10.62 -26.23
CA THR A 448 13.73 -10.97 -27.07
C THR A 448 13.02 -9.86 -27.86
N THR A 449 13.42 -8.59 -27.71
CA THR A 449 12.94 -7.43 -28.48
C THR A 449 14.14 -6.81 -29.20
N SER A 450 14.04 -6.50 -30.49
CA SER A 450 15.07 -5.72 -31.19
C SER A 450 14.86 -4.21 -30.99
N GLY A 451 15.91 -3.42 -31.14
CA GLY A 451 15.94 -1.99 -30.87
C GLY A 451 16.47 -1.65 -29.47
N PRO A 452 16.85 -0.38 -29.25
CA PRO A 452 17.56 0.01 -28.05
C PRO A 452 16.64 0.10 -26.83
N ASN A 453 17.22 -0.18 -25.67
CA ASN A 453 16.56 -0.13 -24.37
C ASN A 453 17.29 0.90 -23.50
N ILE A 454 16.63 2.02 -23.22
CA ILE A 454 17.19 3.19 -22.56
C ILE A 454 16.59 3.28 -21.15
N LEU A 455 17.42 3.31 -20.11
CA LEU A 455 17.02 3.57 -18.73
C LEU A 455 17.53 4.94 -18.28
N PHE A 456 16.68 5.70 -17.59
CA PHE A 456 17.06 6.84 -16.77
C PHE A 456 16.82 6.47 -15.30
N GLU A 457 17.86 6.52 -14.47
CA GLU A 457 17.85 6.12 -13.07
C GLU A 457 18.33 7.30 -12.19
N PRO A 458 17.44 7.98 -11.44
CA PRO A 458 17.79 9.15 -10.64
C PRO A 458 18.15 8.88 -9.17
N LYS A 459 18.06 7.63 -8.69
CA LYS A 459 18.20 7.34 -7.25
C LYS A 459 19.64 7.04 -6.81
N GLY A 460 20.46 6.50 -7.72
CA GLY A 460 21.80 6.02 -7.38
C GLY A 460 21.78 4.79 -6.45
N ASP A 461 20.68 4.03 -6.41
CA ASP A 461 20.50 2.87 -5.51
C ASP A 461 21.33 1.64 -5.93
N GLY A 462 22.16 1.78 -6.97
CA GLY A 462 22.95 0.72 -7.59
C GLY A 462 22.18 -0.11 -8.62
N MET A 463 20.92 0.20 -8.94
CA MET A 463 20.11 -0.51 -9.95
C MET A 463 20.81 -0.69 -11.30
N CYS A 464 21.52 0.34 -11.80
CA CYS A 464 22.32 0.24 -13.02
C CYS A 464 23.44 -0.80 -12.90
N THR A 465 24.28 -0.72 -11.86
CA THR A 465 25.36 -1.70 -11.59
C THR A 465 24.80 -3.11 -11.38
N ASN A 466 23.65 -3.24 -10.71
CA ASN A 466 22.91 -4.48 -10.50
C ASN A 466 22.42 -5.09 -11.82
N TYR A 467 21.96 -4.28 -12.77
CA TYR A 467 21.68 -4.73 -14.13
C TYR A 467 22.96 -5.16 -14.86
N LEU A 468 24.03 -4.36 -14.80
CA LEU A 468 25.31 -4.67 -15.47
C LEU A 468 25.91 -6.00 -14.99
N MET A 469 25.90 -6.28 -13.68
CA MET A 469 26.33 -7.58 -13.13
C MET A 469 25.45 -8.73 -13.63
N GLY A 470 24.12 -8.54 -13.68
CA GLY A 470 23.18 -9.51 -14.22
C GLY A 470 23.33 -9.76 -15.73
N HIS A 471 23.66 -8.72 -16.49
CA HIS A 471 23.94 -8.79 -17.93
C HIS A 471 25.26 -9.51 -18.20
N TYR A 472 26.34 -9.12 -17.51
CA TYR A 472 27.64 -9.79 -17.56
C TYR A 472 27.55 -11.27 -17.19
N LYS A 473 26.83 -11.63 -16.11
CA LYS A 473 26.59 -13.03 -15.72
C LYS A 473 25.89 -13.86 -16.80
N ARG A 474 25.04 -13.22 -17.62
CA ARG A 474 24.21 -13.86 -18.63
C ARG A 474 24.87 -13.93 -20.01
N HIS A 475 25.56 -12.88 -20.44
CA HIS A 475 26.15 -12.73 -21.78
C HIS A 475 27.67 -12.95 -21.80
N GLY A 476 28.36 -12.68 -20.68
CA GLY A 476 29.82 -12.75 -20.55
C GLY A 476 30.56 -11.48 -20.99
N SER A 477 29.82 -10.44 -21.38
CA SER A 477 30.32 -9.19 -21.97
C SER A 477 29.34 -8.03 -21.72
N LEU A 478 29.82 -6.80 -21.94
CA LEU A 478 29.05 -5.55 -22.01
C LEU A 478 29.40 -4.78 -23.31
N GLU A 479 29.57 -5.51 -24.43
CA GLU A 479 29.84 -4.91 -25.76
C GLU A 479 28.58 -4.23 -26.34
N ASP A 480 27.41 -4.64 -25.85
CA ASP A 480 26.05 -4.26 -26.22
C ASP A 480 25.38 -3.31 -25.20
N VAL A 481 26.16 -2.77 -24.24
CA VAL A 481 25.67 -1.85 -23.20
C VAL A 481 26.55 -0.60 -23.12
N TYR A 482 25.94 0.58 -23.15
CA TYR A 482 26.56 1.87 -22.84
C TYR A 482 26.13 2.33 -21.45
N TYR A 483 27.06 2.86 -20.67
CA TYR A 483 26.84 3.26 -19.28
C TYR A 483 27.35 4.68 -19.05
N PHE A 484 26.44 5.65 -19.05
CA PHE A 484 26.69 7.02 -18.66
C PHE A 484 26.50 7.12 -17.15
N ARG A 485 27.62 7.06 -16.42
CA ARG A 485 27.65 7.32 -14.98
C ARG A 485 27.94 8.80 -14.77
N GLU A 486 26.94 9.57 -14.38
CA GLU A 486 27.02 11.03 -14.36
C GLU A 486 27.25 11.54 -12.93
N PRO A 487 28.11 12.56 -12.71
CA PRO A 487 28.73 13.46 -13.70
C PRO A 487 30.06 12.99 -14.31
N GLU A 488 30.51 11.75 -14.06
CA GLU A 488 31.83 11.26 -14.51
C GLU A 488 31.93 11.15 -16.05
N THR A 489 30.91 10.58 -16.69
CA THR A 489 30.81 10.39 -18.15
C THR A 489 29.49 11.00 -18.63
N LEU A 490 29.55 12.25 -19.09
CA LEU A 490 28.39 13.01 -19.58
C LEU A 490 28.20 12.84 -21.10
N PRO A 491 26.98 12.65 -21.61
CA PRO A 491 26.74 12.45 -23.04
C PRO A 491 26.96 13.73 -23.85
N ALA A 492 27.72 13.63 -24.94
CA ALA A 492 28.08 14.73 -25.84
C ALA A 492 26.91 15.20 -26.74
N VAL A 493 25.82 15.65 -26.13
CA VAL A 493 24.59 16.12 -26.81
C VAL A 493 24.68 17.59 -27.22
N SER A 494 24.27 17.91 -28.45
CA SER A 494 24.11 19.29 -28.93
C SER A 494 22.64 19.72 -28.88
N PHE A 495 22.23 20.42 -27.81
CA PHE A 495 20.82 20.79 -27.64
C PHE A 495 20.29 21.75 -28.73
N PHE A 496 21.01 22.84 -29.00
CA PHE A 496 20.64 23.86 -30.00
C PHE A 496 21.13 23.52 -31.42
N ASP A 497 20.90 22.29 -31.88
CA ASP A 497 21.22 21.81 -33.23
C ASP A 497 19.93 21.57 -34.06
N LEU A 498 19.82 22.22 -35.22
CA LEU A 498 18.73 22.01 -36.19
C LEU A 498 19.07 21.02 -37.31
N ARG A 499 20.35 20.66 -37.49
CA ARG A 499 20.81 19.79 -38.58
C ARG A 499 20.03 18.48 -38.63
N PRO A 500 19.75 17.76 -37.51
CA PRO A 500 18.95 16.53 -37.55
C PRO A 500 17.56 16.73 -38.17
N ALA A 501 16.83 17.76 -37.75
CA ALA A 501 15.47 18.06 -38.23
C ALA A 501 15.48 18.55 -39.70
N LEU A 502 16.47 19.36 -40.08
CA LEU A 502 16.61 19.89 -41.44
C LEU A 502 17.06 18.83 -42.46
N GLU A 503 17.97 17.92 -42.07
CA GLU A 503 18.40 16.78 -42.89
C GLU A 503 17.25 15.82 -43.17
N ALA A 504 16.43 15.58 -42.16
CA ALA A 504 15.35 14.59 -42.21
C ALA A 504 14.02 15.17 -42.72
N GLY A 505 13.90 16.50 -42.78
CA GLY A 505 13.02 17.21 -43.72
C GLY A 505 11.93 18.10 -43.13
N HIS A 506 12.03 18.49 -41.86
CA HIS A 506 11.19 19.57 -41.32
C HIS A 506 11.50 20.90 -42.02
N ASP A 507 10.52 21.79 -42.07
CA ASP A 507 10.78 23.20 -42.29
C ASP A 507 11.48 23.82 -41.07
N ARG A 508 12.36 24.81 -41.34
CA ARG A 508 13.12 25.49 -40.29
C ARG A 508 12.21 26.18 -39.27
N GLU A 509 11.06 26.69 -39.70
CA GLU A 509 10.14 27.43 -38.84
C GLU A 509 9.59 26.55 -37.71
N THR A 510 9.12 25.35 -38.05
CA THR A 510 8.69 24.33 -37.08
C THR A 510 9.85 23.85 -36.20
N ALA A 511 10.99 23.49 -36.78
CA ALA A 511 12.13 22.96 -36.02
C ALA A 511 12.72 24.01 -35.03
N VAL A 512 12.74 25.29 -35.41
CA VAL A 512 13.12 26.40 -34.52
C VAL A 512 12.10 26.56 -33.39
N LYS A 513 10.80 26.44 -33.68
CA LYS A 513 9.75 26.51 -32.66
C LYS A 513 9.87 25.34 -31.67
N GLU A 514 9.97 24.10 -32.15
CA GLU A 514 10.13 22.91 -31.29
C GLU A 514 11.35 23.05 -30.36
N LYS A 515 12.50 23.55 -30.85
CA LYS A 515 13.67 23.83 -30.02
C LYS A 515 13.48 24.96 -29.00
N ALA A 516 12.68 25.98 -29.32
CA ALA A 516 12.32 27.02 -28.35
C ALA A 516 11.35 26.50 -27.29
N ASP A 517 10.32 25.74 -27.68
CA ASP A 517 9.34 25.13 -26.78
C ASP A 517 10.04 24.15 -25.80
N HIS A 518 10.91 23.26 -26.30
CA HIS A 518 11.70 22.35 -25.46
C HIS A 518 12.69 23.09 -24.54
N PHE A 519 13.20 24.27 -24.96
CA PHE A 519 14.02 25.11 -24.08
C PHE A 519 13.20 25.71 -22.94
N HIS A 520 11.95 26.11 -23.19
CA HIS A 520 11.04 26.56 -22.12
C HIS A 520 10.64 25.41 -21.19
N ALA A 521 10.48 24.18 -21.69
CA ALA A 521 10.28 23.00 -20.84
C ALA A 521 11.50 22.74 -19.92
N LEU A 522 12.72 22.84 -20.47
CA LEU A 522 13.97 22.77 -19.70
C LEU A 522 14.05 23.88 -18.63
N MET A 523 13.68 25.12 -18.98
CA MET A 523 13.64 26.24 -18.04
C MET A 523 12.59 26.07 -16.94
N ARG A 524 11.39 25.54 -17.25
CA ARG A 524 10.35 25.17 -16.26
C ARG A 524 10.90 24.16 -15.24
N MET A 525 11.52 23.07 -15.71
CA MET A 525 12.07 22.00 -14.86
C MET A 525 13.14 22.46 -13.85
N ILE A 526 13.90 23.52 -14.16
CA ILE A 526 15.04 24.01 -13.35
C ILE A 526 14.68 25.23 -12.50
N MET A 527 13.53 25.87 -12.75
CA MET A 527 13.10 27.07 -12.01
C MET A 527 11.79 26.93 -11.24
N GLY A 528 10.98 25.90 -11.54
CA GLY A 528 9.57 25.80 -11.13
C GLY A 528 8.66 26.56 -12.08
N ALA A 529 7.43 26.07 -12.28
CA ALA A 529 6.49 26.61 -13.26
C ALA A 529 6.06 28.05 -12.92
N GLU A 530 5.56 28.31 -11.70
CA GLU A 530 5.27 29.67 -11.19
C GLU A 530 6.32 30.72 -11.59
N ARG A 531 7.59 30.47 -11.23
CA ARG A 531 8.71 31.41 -11.42
C ARG A 531 9.09 31.55 -12.89
N HIS A 532 8.81 30.53 -13.70
CA HIS A 532 8.99 30.58 -15.14
C HIS A 532 7.94 31.49 -15.80
N GLU A 533 6.69 31.42 -15.37
CA GLU A 533 5.53 32.01 -16.07
C GLU A 533 5.20 33.44 -15.62
N GLN A 534 5.46 33.78 -14.36
CA GLN A 534 5.33 35.14 -13.82
C GLN A 534 6.10 36.23 -14.61
N ALA A 535 7.00 35.85 -15.53
CA ALA A 535 7.73 36.77 -16.41
C ALA A 535 7.57 36.46 -17.91
N PHE A 536 6.34 36.25 -18.40
CA PHE A 536 5.95 36.10 -19.81
C PHE A 536 6.84 36.85 -20.83
N VAL A 537 7.12 38.16 -20.60
CA VAL A 537 7.92 39.01 -21.51
C VAL A 537 9.39 38.57 -21.61
N ALA A 538 9.96 37.98 -20.55
CA ALA A 538 11.30 37.41 -20.60
C ALA A 538 11.34 36.15 -21.48
N ASN A 539 10.28 35.32 -21.40
CA ASN A 539 10.16 34.11 -22.20
C ASN A 539 9.92 34.44 -23.69
N GLU A 540 9.10 35.47 -23.98
CA GLU A 540 8.94 36.07 -25.32
C GLU A 540 10.29 36.52 -25.92
N ILE A 541 11.09 37.26 -25.15
CA ILE A 541 12.43 37.72 -25.59
C ILE A 541 13.37 36.53 -25.83
N LEU A 542 13.34 35.49 -24.98
CA LEU A 542 14.15 34.29 -25.18
C LEU A 542 13.79 33.56 -26.48
N THR A 543 12.49 33.35 -26.75
CA THR A 543 12.02 32.78 -28.03
C THR A 543 12.53 33.60 -29.22
N PHE A 544 12.37 34.93 -29.19
CA PHE A 544 12.81 35.78 -30.30
C PHE A 544 14.33 35.81 -30.49
N LEU A 545 15.12 35.69 -29.42
CA LEU A 545 16.58 35.56 -29.52
C LEU A 545 17.00 34.20 -30.10
N ILE A 546 16.35 33.10 -29.71
CA ILE A 546 16.57 31.75 -30.29
C ILE A 546 16.24 31.75 -31.78
N HIS A 547 15.08 32.30 -32.18
CA HIS A 547 14.71 32.45 -33.58
C HIS A 547 15.69 33.31 -34.39
N ALA A 548 16.24 34.38 -33.80
CA ALA A 548 17.21 35.24 -34.47
C ALA A 548 18.58 34.56 -34.65
N LEU A 549 19.03 33.76 -33.68
CA LEU A 549 20.28 32.99 -33.77
C LEU A 549 20.21 31.85 -34.80
N PHE A 550 19.02 31.32 -35.09
CA PHE A 550 18.77 30.33 -36.13
C PHE A 550 18.38 30.93 -37.51
N ASP A 551 18.49 32.25 -37.72
CA ASP A 551 18.05 32.92 -38.95
C ASP A 551 18.72 32.32 -40.23
N PRO A 552 17.95 32.01 -41.29
CA PRO A 552 18.46 31.29 -42.48
C PRO A 552 19.43 32.07 -43.38
N VAL A 553 19.83 33.29 -43.03
CA VAL A 553 20.80 34.11 -43.77
C VAL A 553 21.89 34.71 -42.87
N HIS A 554 21.56 35.01 -41.60
CA HIS A 554 22.43 35.71 -40.65
C HIS A 554 22.77 34.91 -39.38
N GLY A 555 22.02 33.84 -39.09
CA GLY A 555 22.27 32.90 -38.00
C GLY A 555 23.07 31.67 -38.45
N ASP A 556 23.31 30.76 -37.51
CA ASP A 556 23.92 29.45 -37.73
C ASP A 556 22.86 28.34 -37.55
N ASP A 557 23.07 27.16 -38.15
CA ASP A 557 22.18 25.99 -37.97
C ASP A 557 22.43 25.24 -36.64
N VAL A 558 23.48 25.65 -35.91
CA VAL A 558 23.86 25.16 -34.58
C VAL A 558 24.43 26.32 -33.76
N PHE A 559 23.95 26.51 -32.54
CA PHE A 559 24.58 27.37 -31.54
C PHE A 559 24.68 26.64 -30.19
N GLY A 560 25.12 27.33 -29.13
CA GLY A 560 25.14 26.83 -27.75
C GLY A 560 24.78 27.94 -26.77
N LEU A 561 24.54 27.58 -25.50
CA LEU A 561 24.04 28.48 -24.47
C LEU A 561 24.84 29.79 -24.32
N ASP A 562 26.15 29.75 -24.53
CA ASP A 562 27.01 30.94 -24.49
C ASP A 562 26.66 31.99 -25.57
N ASP A 563 26.22 31.57 -26.76
CA ASP A 563 25.84 32.51 -27.83
C ASP A 563 24.52 33.21 -27.50
N LEU A 564 23.57 32.48 -26.88
CA LEU A 564 22.30 33.01 -26.39
C LEU A 564 22.51 33.98 -25.21
N VAL A 565 23.42 33.63 -24.29
CA VAL A 565 23.86 34.51 -23.19
C VAL A 565 24.56 35.76 -23.75
N GLU A 566 25.41 35.63 -24.77
CA GLU A 566 26.05 36.79 -25.40
C GLU A 566 25.01 37.67 -26.11
N ALA A 567 24.09 37.11 -26.88
CA ALA A 567 23.03 37.85 -27.56
C ALA A 567 22.17 38.65 -26.56
N ALA A 568 21.72 38.01 -25.48
CA ALA A 568 20.99 38.68 -24.39
C ALA A 568 21.84 39.77 -23.70
N THR A 569 23.15 39.54 -23.53
CA THR A 569 24.08 40.50 -22.92
C THR A 569 24.32 41.71 -23.82
N ARG A 570 24.50 41.52 -25.14
CA ARG A 570 24.64 42.59 -26.14
C ARG A 570 23.35 43.41 -26.22
N MET A 571 22.18 42.76 -26.19
CA MET A 571 20.89 43.43 -26.13
C MET A 571 20.76 44.30 -24.87
N GLN A 572 21.08 43.78 -23.68
CA GLN A 572 20.99 44.54 -22.42
C GLN A 572 22.00 45.71 -22.35
N ARG A 573 23.26 45.49 -22.73
CA ARG A 573 24.36 46.43 -22.50
C ARG A 573 24.57 47.45 -23.62
N ASN A 574 24.38 47.03 -24.87
CA ASN A 574 24.70 47.85 -26.05
C ASN A 574 23.44 48.32 -26.79
N GLN A 575 22.26 47.74 -26.50
CA GLN A 575 21.04 47.86 -27.32
C GLN A 575 21.28 47.37 -28.77
N GLU A 576 22.11 46.34 -28.91
CA GLU A 576 22.42 45.67 -30.18
C GLU A 576 21.66 44.34 -30.26
N LEU A 577 21.03 44.07 -31.40
CA LEU A 577 20.34 42.81 -31.70
C LEU A 577 21.16 42.00 -32.72
N PRO A 578 20.94 40.67 -32.83
CA PRO A 578 21.40 39.91 -33.98
C PRO A 578 20.84 40.48 -35.29
N ASP A 579 21.64 40.49 -36.37
CA ASP A 579 21.12 40.72 -37.71
C ASP A 579 20.14 39.58 -38.07
N VAL A 580 19.04 39.90 -38.76
CA VAL A 580 18.09 38.89 -39.26
C VAL A 580 17.75 39.12 -40.72
N SER A 581 17.31 38.05 -41.39
CA SER A 581 16.79 38.11 -42.75
C SER A 581 15.46 38.86 -42.80
N GLY A 582 15.13 39.42 -43.97
CA GLY A 582 13.84 40.09 -44.22
C GLY A 582 12.62 39.16 -44.22
N ILE A 583 12.76 37.89 -43.80
CA ILE A 583 11.67 36.97 -43.47
C ILE A 583 11.30 37.16 -41.99
N ASN A 584 12.29 37.19 -41.09
CA ASN A 584 12.16 37.32 -39.64
C ASN A 584 12.17 38.79 -39.16
N GLN A 585 11.80 39.74 -40.03
CA GLN A 585 11.86 41.19 -39.74
C GLN A 585 10.91 41.59 -38.61
N ASP A 586 9.79 40.89 -38.47
CA ASP A 586 8.81 41.02 -37.40
C ASP A 586 9.36 40.59 -36.02
N ILE A 587 10.23 39.57 -35.98
CA ILE A 587 10.95 39.15 -34.77
C ILE A 587 11.91 40.27 -34.34
N HIS A 588 12.70 40.81 -35.27
CA HIS A 588 13.60 41.94 -34.99
C HIS A 588 12.83 43.22 -34.61
N ASP A 589 11.70 43.52 -35.26
CA ASP A 589 10.87 44.68 -34.94
C ASP A 589 10.24 44.53 -33.53
N SER A 590 9.86 43.32 -33.14
CA SER A 590 9.36 42.99 -31.79
C SER A 590 10.44 43.11 -30.70
N LEU A 591 11.67 42.62 -30.98
CA LEU A 591 12.83 42.84 -30.11
C LEU A 591 13.19 44.33 -30.02
N THR A 592 13.14 45.06 -31.13
CA THR A 592 13.39 46.51 -31.19
C THR A 592 12.37 47.31 -30.38
N ALA A 593 11.11 46.84 -30.31
CA ALA A 593 10.07 47.47 -29.49
C ALA A 593 10.39 47.43 -27.98
N GLN A 594 11.22 46.48 -27.52
CA GLN A 594 11.68 46.44 -26.12
C GLN A 594 12.55 47.66 -25.77
N PHE A 595 13.33 48.20 -26.73
CA PHE A 595 14.13 49.42 -26.56
C PHE A 595 13.28 50.71 -26.49
N ALA A 596 11.98 50.64 -26.78
CA ALA A 596 11.06 51.77 -26.65
C ALA A 596 10.34 51.83 -25.28
N LYS A 597 10.60 50.86 -24.39
CA LYS A 597 10.13 50.86 -22.99
C LYS A 597 10.95 51.84 -22.14
N GLU A 598 10.50 52.10 -20.92
CA GLU A 598 11.26 52.91 -19.95
C GLU A 598 12.53 52.17 -19.50
N ASP A 599 13.66 52.88 -19.36
CA ASP A 599 14.98 52.33 -19.03
C ASP A 599 14.93 51.33 -17.86
N HIS A 600 14.18 51.65 -16.79
CA HIS A 600 14.00 50.76 -15.64
C HIS A 600 13.25 49.48 -16.02
N GLN A 601 12.14 49.57 -16.75
CA GLN A 601 11.35 48.41 -17.18
C GLN A 601 12.16 47.52 -18.14
N PHE A 602 12.93 48.12 -19.05
CA PHE A 602 13.83 47.40 -19.94
C PHE A 602 14.91 46.65 -19.15
N HIS A 603 15.62 47.31 -18.23
CA HIS A 603 16.65 46.68 -17.41
C HIS A 603 16.11 45.60 -16.48
N THR A 604 14.92 45.78 -15.87
CA THR A 604 14.25 44.72 -15.09
C THR A 604 13.93 43.50 -15.96
N THR A 605 13.36 43.71 -17.15
CA THR A 605 13.00 42.61 -18.06
C THR A 605 14.25 41.85 -18.54
N MET A 606 15.28 42.55 -19.00
CA MET A 606 16.54 41.92 -19.43
C MET A 606 17.33 41.31 -18.26
N GLY A 607 17.16 41.82 -17.03
CA GLY A 607 17.65 41.17 -15.81
C GLY A 607 16.97 39.82 -15.57
N ALA A 608 15.64 39.74 -15.73
CA ALA A 608 14.90 38.48 -15.63
C ALA A 608 15.29 37.44 -16.71
N VAL A 609 15.62 37.89 -17.93
CA VAL A 609 16.18 37.05 -19.02
C VAL A 609 17.57 36.53 -18.64
N LEU A 610 18.49 37.41 -18.22
CA LEU A 610 19.85 36.98 -17.89
C LEU A 610 19.92 36.12 -16.62
N ASN A 611 19.06 36.37 -15.62
CA ASN A 611 18.98 35.50 -14.44
C ASN A 611 18.51 34.08 -14.80
N ARG A 612 17.56 33.92 -15.72
CA ARG A 612 17.15 32.60 -16.28
C ARG A 612 18.35 31.89 -16.91
N LEU A 613 19.05 32.55 -17.82
CA LEU A 613 20.20 31.95 -18.52
C LEU A 613 21.41 31.71 -17.61
N ASN A 614 21.57 32.48 -16.53
CA ASN A 614 22.62 32.27 -15.53
C ASN A 614 22.30 31.10 -14.59
N ARG A 615 21.02 30.79 -14.30
CA ARG A 615 20.65 29.58 -13.53
C ARG A 615 21.12 28.30 -14.23
N LEU A 616 21.05 28.25 -15.57
CA LEU A 616 21.63 27.18 -16.39
C LEU A 616 23.18 27.10 -16.36
N LYS A 617 23.85 28.08 -15.74
CA LYS A 617 25.30 28.11 -15.51
C LYS A 617 25.70 27.82 -14.06
N GLU A 618 24.73 27.72 -13.14
CA GLU A 618 24.98 27.36 -11.74
C GLU A 618 25.29 25.86 -11.62
N ASP A 619 24.62 25.01 -12.41
CA ASP A 619 25.06 23.63 -12.63
C ASP A 619 26.14 23.57 -13.73
N ARG A 620 27.31 23.02 -13.38
CA ARG A 620 28.46 22.90 -14.28
C ARG A 620 28.19 21.91 -15.41
N HIS A 621 27.56 20.78 -15.14
CA HIS A 621 27.44 19.65 -16.07
C HIS A 621 26.42 19.98 -17.17
N LEU A 622 25.26 20.52 -16.78
CA LEU A 622 24.26 21.04 -17.70
C LEU A 622 24.80 22.21 -18.53
N HIS A 623 25.58 23.13 -17.93
CA HIS A 623 26.20 24.21 -18.70
C HIS A 623 27.09 23.68 -19.82
N TRP A 624 27.96 22.70 -19.54
CA TRP A 624 28.89 22.16 -20.54
C TRP A 624 28.15 21.41 -21.66
N MET A 625 27.14 20.60 -21.36
CA MET A 625 26.32 19.97 -22.39
C MET A 625 25.58 21.01 -23.25
N LEU A 626 24.91 22.01 -22.65
CA LEU A 626 24.22 23.06 -23.40
C LEU A 626 25.17 24.00 -24.18
N ARG A 627 26.49 23.91 -23.93
CA ARG A 627 27.55 24.63 -24.66
C ARG A 627 28.06 23.87 -25.89
N HIS A 628 27.84 22.56 -25.98
CA HIS A 628 28.46 21.70 -26.99
C HIS A 628 28.02 22.02 -28.43
N LYS A 629 28.95 21.91 -29.39
CA LYS A 629 28.79 22.30 -30.80
C LYS A 629 29.59 21.37 -31.73
N PRO A 630 29.00 20.31 -32.29
CA PRO A 630 29.74 19.30 -33.06
C PRO A 630 30.21 19.83 -34.43
N GLY A 631 31.52 19.73 -34.69
CA GLY A 631 32.11 19.86 -36.03
C GLY A 631 32.25 21.28 -36.60
N ARG A 632 32.57 22.27 -35.76
CA ARG A 632 32.87 23.66 -36.19
C ARG A 632 34.37 23.93 -36.10
N GLU A 633 35.05 24.15 -37.24
CA GLU A 633 36.41 24.74 -37.26
C GLU A 633 36.37 26.09 -36.51
N ALA A 634 36.84 26.11 -35.26
CA ALA A 634 36.56 27.19 -34.32
C ALA A 634 37.52 28.38 -34.47
N GLU A 635 37.23 29.29 -35.41
CA GLU A 635 37.75 30.66 -35.38
C GLU A 635 37.14 31.45 -34.20
N GLY A 636 37.62 31.16 -32.99
CA GLY A 636 37.12 31.63 -31.69
C GLY A 636 36.40 30.50 -30.94
N ASP A 637 36.75 30.15 -29.70
CA ASP A 637 37.39 30.94 -28.65
C ASP A 637 38.71 30.32 -28.14
N SER A 638 39.73 31.14 -27.86
CA SER A 638 41.05 30.67 -27.39
C SER A 638 41.19 30.61 -25.87
N LEU A 639 40.18 31.03 -25.12
CA LEU A 639 40.27 31.26 -23.66
C LEU A 639 40.55 29.99 -22.82
N TYR A 640 40.25 28.79 -23.36
CA TYR A 640 40.39 27.51 -22.64
C TYR A 640 41.10 26.39 -23.44
N GLY A 641 41.75 26.70 -24.57
CA GLY A 641 42.64 25.77 -25.28
C GLY A 641 42.00 24.58 -26.01
N PHE A 642 40.76 24.18 -25.71
CA PHE A 642 40.05 23.13 -26.44
C PHE A 642 39.67 23.56 -27.86
N HIS A 643 40.03 22.73 -28.83
CA HIS A 643 39.54 22.79 -30.20
C HIS A 643 39.10 21.39 -30.63
N ASP A 644 37.92 21.28 -31.26
CA ASP A 644 37.45 20.09 -31.97
C ASP A 644 37.29 18.79 -31.13
N GLN A 645 36.52 18.85 -30.04
CA GLN A 645 35.77 17.66 -29.58
C GLN A 645 34.78 17.27 -30.70
N ASN A 646 35.16 16.27 -31.49
CA ASN A 646 34.33 15.70 -32.56
C ASN A 646 33.38 14.59 -32.04
N VAL A 647 33.41 14.31 -30.74
CA VAL A 647 32.50 13.37 -30.07
C VAL A 647 31.09 13.96 -30.07
N HIS A 648 30.10 13.13 -30.39
CA HIS A 648 28.70 13.54 -30.47
C HIS A 648 27.77 12.36 -30.19
N PHE A 649 26.88 12.53 -29.21
CA PHE A 649 25.86 11.54 -28.89
C PHE A 649 24.55 11.84 -29.64
N ASP A 650 24.32 11.07 -30.71
CA ASP A 650 23.13 11.16 -31.55
C ASP A 650 22.33 9.85 -31.45
N PHE A 651 21.08 9.92 -30.99
CA PHE A 651 20.24 8.73 -30.95
C PHE A 651 19.98 8.15 -32.35
N ARG A 652 20.05 8.95 -33.44
CA ARG A 652 19.84 8.46 -34.82
C ARG A 652 20.80 7.33 -35.22
N ASP A 653 22.01 7.30 -34.68
CA ASP A 653 22.99 6.26 -34.95
C ASP A 653 22.69 4.96 -34.17
N ILE A 654 21.95 5.04 -33.06
CA ILE A 654 21.69 3.92 -32.13
C ILE A 654 20.26 3.37 -32.26
N LEU A 655 19.30 4.16 -32.78
CA LEU A 655 17.86 3.82 -32.85
C LEU A 655 17.52 2.50 -33.57
N ASP A 656 18.39 2.00 -34.44
CA ASP A 656 18.20 0.74 -35.18
C ASP A 656 19.10 -0.42 -34.67
N GLU A 657 19.87 -0.22 -33.59
CA GLU A 657 20.74 -1.24 -32.98
C GLU A 657 20.09 -1.94 -31.77
N ASP A 658 20.50 -3.18 -31.51
CA ASP A 658 19.99 -4.01 -30.40
C ASP A 658 20.89 -3.84 -29.16
N VAL A 659 20.88 -2.65 -28.54
CA VAL A 659 21.75 -2.27 -27.40
C VAL A 659 20.97 -1.81 -26.16
N THR A 660 21.64 -1.73 -25.02
CA THR A 660 21.13 -1.07 -23.80
C THR A 660 21.91 0.21 -23.50
N ILE A 661 21.22 1.29 -23.15
CA ILE A 661 21.81 2.54 -22.67
C ILE A 661 21.31 2.78 -21.25
N LEU A 662 22.22 3.03 -20.33
CA LEU A 662 21.92 3.35 -18.93
C LEU A 662 22.43 4.77 -18.65
N PHE A 663 21.52 5.67 -18.28
CA PHE A 663 21.84 6.96 -17.70
C PHE A 663 21.63 6.88 -16.18
N ASP A 664 22.74 6.90 -15.45
CA ASP A 664 22.81 6.79 -14.00
C ASP A 664 23.10 8.18 -13.43
N LEU A 665 22.03 8.81 -12.95
CA LEU A 665 21.98 10.23 -12.59
C LEU A 665 22.13 10.44 -11.07
N GLY A 666 22.39 9.38 -10.30
CA GLY A 666 22.29 9.37 -8.83
C GLY A 666 23.23 10.35 -8.13
N ASP A 667 24.41 10.60 -8.69
CA ASP A 667 25.41 11.55 -8.16
C ASP A 667 25.15 13.02 -8.60
N LEU A 668 24.03 13.31 -9.28
CA LEU A 668 23.63 14.67 -9.71
C LEU A 668 22.61 15.34 -8.78
N THR A 669 22.50 16.68 -8.85
CA THR A 669 21.44 17.43 -8.16
C THR A 669 20.08 17.24 -8.86
N LEU A 670 18.97 17.30 -8.11
CA LEU A 670 17.61 17.09 -8.63
C LEU A 670 17.24 18.01 -9.80
N ASP A 671 17.67 19.28 -9.78
CA ASP A 671 17.50 20.22 -10.90
C ASP A 671 18.27 19.76 -12.14
N ALA A 672 19.50 19.24 -11.96
CA ALA A 672 20.35 18.75 -13.04
C ALA A 672 19.84 17.42 -13.61
N GLN A 673 19.44 16.46 -12.77
CA GLN A 673 18.80 15.19 -13.18
C GLN A 673 17.61 15.44 -14.09
N ARG A 674 16.71 16.35 -13.69
CA ARG A 674 15.53 16.75 -14.46
C ARG A 674 15.92 17.42 -15.77
N GLY A 675 16.77 18.45 -15.71
CA GLY A 675 17.20 19.19 -16.89
C GLY A 675 17.89 18.33 -17.95
N LEU A 676 18.79 17.44 -17.51
CA LEU A 676 19.51 16.51 -18.37
C LEU A 676 18.57 15.47 -19.00
N THR A 677 17.66 14.89 -18.22
CA THR A 677 16.60 14.01 -18.75
C THR A 677 15.73 14.73 -19.79
N THR A 678 15.35 15.99 -19.57
CA THR A 678 14.61 16.79 -20.56
C THR A 678 15.41 17.03 -21.85
N VAL A 679 16.70 17.33 -21.75
CA VAL A 679 17.58 17.50 -22.93
C VAL A 679 17.72 16.19 -23.72
N LEU A 680 17.91 15.06 -23.04
CA LEU A 680 18.03 13.74 -23.65
C LEU A 680 16.71 13.29 -24.30
N LEU A 681 15.57 13.48 -23.65
CA LEU A 681 14.24 13.23 -24.23
C LEU A 681 13.95 14.13 -25.44
N SER A 682 14.37 15.40 -25.43
CA SER A 682 14.27 16.29 -26.58
C SER A 682 15.12 15.79 -27.77
N ASN A 683 16.37 15.39 -27.54
CA ASN A 683 17.23 14.80 -28.58
C ASN A 683 16.62 13.50 -29.15
N LEU A 684 16.11 12.64 -28.28
CA LEU A 684 15.45 11.39 -28.67
C LEU A 684 14.20 11.62 -29.51
N TRP A 685 13.34 12.59 -29.16
CA TRP A 685 12.12 12.90 -29.91
C TRP A 685 12.43 13.26 -31.38
N HIS A 686 13.34 14.23 -31.60
CA HIS A 686 13.76 14.63 -32.94
C HIS A 686 14.34 13.44 -33.75
N SER A 687 15.06 12.54 -33.07
CA SER A 687 15.60 11.33 -33.68
C SER A 687 14.51 10.31 -34.07
N ILE A 688 13.46 10.19 -33.25
CA ILE A 688 12.34 9.25 -33.43
C ILE A 688 11.31 9.75 -34.46
N GLN A 689 11.09 11.06 -34.63
CA GLN A 689 10.13 11.63 -35.58
C GLN A 689 10.29 11.09 -37.01
N HIS A 690 11.53 10.82 -37.44
CA HIS A 690 11.83 10.33 -38.79
C HIS A 690 12.02 8.83 -38.92
N ARG A 691 11.96 8.09 -37.81
CA ARG A 691 12.26 6.66 -37.77
C ARG A 691 11.21 5.85 -38.54
N ARG A 692 11.55 5.45 -39.76
CA ARG A 692 10.77 4.46 -40.52
C ARG A 692 11.10 3.06 -40.01
N ARG A 693 10.30 2.55 -39.04
CA ARG A 693 10.39 1.20 -38.47
C ARG A 693 10.96 0.16 -39.46
N SER A 694 12.20 -0.28 -39.21
CA SER A 694 12.88 -1.31 -40.00
C SER A 694 12.22 -2.70 -39.87
N SER A 695 11.57 -2.96 -38.73
CA SER A 695 10.66 -4.08 -38.48
C SER A 695 9.52 -3.62 -37.56
N PRO A 696 8.29 -4.20 -37.62
CA PRO A 696 7.31 -4.04 -36.55
C PRO A 696 7.78 -4.60 -35.19
N ASP A 697 8.74 -5.52 -35.20
CA ASP A 697 9.30 -6.18 -34.00
C ASP A 697 10.45 -5.39 -33.37
N ASN A 698 10.90 -4.28 -33.99
CA ASN A 698 11.91 -3.40 -33.42
C ASN A 698 11.23 -2.22 -32.70
N VAL A 699 11.52 -2.09 -31.42
CA VAL A 699 10.92 -1.15 -30.47
C VAL A 699 12.04 -0.41 -29.74
N VAL A 700 11.91 0.91 -29.63
CA VAL A 700 12.76 1.73 -28.77
C VAL A 700 12.06 1.78 -27.42
N ASN A 701 12.64 1.14 -26.40
CA ASN A 701 12.10 1.21 -25.05
C ASN A 701 12.83 2.32 -24.29
N VAL A 702 12.07 3.26 -23.74
CA VAL A 702 12.56 4.28 -22.80
C VAL A 702 11.91 4.02 -21.46
N ILE A 703 12.71 3.84 -20.43
CA ILE A 703 12.25 3.61 -19.06
C ILE A 703 12.68 4.81 -18.23
N LEU A 704 11.69 5.49 -17.65
CA LEU A 704 11.88 6.58 -16.70
C LEU A 704 11.55 6.06 -15.31
N GLU A 705 12.57 5.89 -14.46
CA GLU A 705 12.35 5.89 -13.02
C GLU A 705 11.96 7.31 -12.57
N GLU A 706 11.07 7.39 -11.59
CA GLU A 706 10.47 8.64 -11.07
C GLU A 706 9.85 9.53 -12.16
N ALA A 707 9.12 8.90 -13.09
CA ALA A 707 8.63 9.53 -14.32
C ALA A 707 7.69 10.74 -14.15
N ALA A 708 7.15 10.99 -12.94
CA ALA A 708 6.04 11.91 -12.69
C ALA A 708 6.30 13.37 -13.14
N PRO A 709 7.44 14.02 -12.85
CA PRO A 709 7.69 15.41 -13.26
C PRO A 709 7.79 15.58 -14.78
N PHE A 710 8.21 14.52 -15.50
CA PHE A 710 8.38 14.56 -16.94
C PHE A 710 7.04 14.42 -17.69
N ILE A 711 6.10 13.65 -17.14
CA ILE A 711 4.81 13.36 -17.79
C ILE A 711 3.99 14.63 -18.03
N ALA A 712 4.04 15.61 -17.12
CA ALA A 712 3.35 16.89 -17.27
C ALA A 712 3.96 17.84 -18.30
N THR A 713 5.10 17.51 -18.91
CA THR A 713 5.68 18.33 -19.99
C THR A 713 4.98 18.06 -21.32
N GLU A 714 4.77 19.11 -22.13
CA GLU A 714 4.30 19.02 -23.53
C GLU A 714 5.11 18.01 -24.37
N LEU A 715 6.41 17.85 -24.06
CA LEU A 715 7.30 16.87 -24.68
C LEU A 715 6.89 15.40 -24.40
N VAL A 716 6.35 15.10 -23.21
CA VAL A 716 5.89 13.74 -22.89
C VAL A 716 4.40 13.57 -23.20
N ALA A 717 3.56 14.50 -22.72
CA ALA A 717 2.11 14.47 -22.87
C ALA A 717 1.67 14.58 -24.34
N ASP A 718 2.04 15.65 -25.06
CA ASP A 718 1.53 15.89 -26.42
C ASP A 718 2.35 15.19 -27.52
N GLN A 719 3.60 14.82 -27.23
CA GLN A 719 4.57 14.35 -28.23
C GLN A 719 4.93 12.87 -28.03
N LEU A 720 5.71 12.52 -27.01
CA LEU A 720 6.26 11.16 -26.87
C LEU A 720 5.19 10.06 -26.66
N LEU A 721 4.12 10.33 -25.90
CA LEU A 721 3.03 9.37 -25.68
C LEU A 721 2.13 9.19 -26.94
N PRO A 722 1.22 10.12 -27.30
CA PRO A 722 0.25 9.89 -28.37
C PRO A 722 0.85 9.77 -29.77
N GLN A 723 2.06 10.27 -30.01
CA GLN A 723 2.69 10.25 -31.33
C GLN A 723 3.82 9.20 -31.44
N GLY A 724 4.64 9.02 -30.40
CA GLY A 724 5.80 8.12 -30.41
C GLY A 724 5.46 6.66 -30.71
N ARG A 725 4.26 6.22 -30.30
CA ARG A 725 3.66 4.92 -30.67
C ARG A 725 3.62 4.66 -32.18
N SER A 726 3.69 5.67 -33.05
CA SER A 726 3.74 5.50 -34.50
C SER A 726 5.15 5.08 -34.99
N SER A 727 6.20 5.79 -34.56
CA SER A 727 7.60 5.53 -34.94
C SER A 727 8.21 4.28 -34.30
N GLY A 728 7.61 3.76 -33.23
CA GLY A 728 8.08 2.55 -32.54
C GLY A 728 8.65 2.79 -31.14
N LEU A 729 8.34 3.94 -30.53
CA LEU A 729 8.64 4.21 -29.13
C LEU A 729 7.71 3.42 -28.20
N SER A 730 8.26 2.97 -27.09
CA SER A 730 7.62 2.36 -25.93
C SER A 730 8.10 3.15 -24.72
N MET A 731 7.19 3.81 -24.00
CA MET A 731 7.51 4.49 -22.73
C MET A 731 7.13 3.56 -21.59
N GLY A 732 8.12 3.20 -20.77
CA GLY A 732 7.96 2.65 -19.44
C GLY A 732 8.03 3.77 -18.42
N LEU A 733 6.94 3.97 -17.69
CA LEU A 733 6.83 5.01 -16.67
C LEU A 733 6.81 4.31 -15.31
N VAL A 734 7.77 4.62 -14.44
CA VAL A 734 7.87 4.02 -13.11
C VAL A 734 7.78 5.14 -12.07
N MET A 735 6.90 4.97 -11.09
CA MET A 735 6.63 5.96 -10.05
C MET A 735 6.08 5.27 -8.79
N GLN A 736 5.77 6.04 -7.75
CA GLN A 736 5.12 5.49 -6.56
C GLN A 736 3.60 5.45 -6.75
N TYR A 737 2.99 6.62 -6.97
CA TYR A 737 1.54 6.78 -7.17
C TYR A 737 1.28 7.50 -8.50
N PRO A 738 0.26 7.09 -9.28
CA PRO A 738 -0.05 7.73 -10.56
C PRO A 738 -0.49 9.19 -10.41
N GLU A 739 -1.07 9.56 -9.26
CA GLU A 739 -1.44 10.93 -8.90
C GLU A 739 -0.26 11.87 -8.68
N GLN A 740 1.00 11.37 -8.59
CA GLN A 740 2.21 12.20 -8.48
C GLN A 740 2.43 13.13 -9.70
N VAL A 741 1.67 12.96 -10.79
CA VAL A 741 1.67 13.86 -11.95
C VAL A 741 0.89 15.15 -11.66
N ASN A 742 -0.14 15.12 -10.81
CA ASN A 742 -1.04 16.26 -10.60
C ASN A 742 -0.32 17.54 -10.13
N PRO A 743 0.66 17.50 -9.20
CA PRO A 743 1.39 18.70 -8.77
C PRO A 743 2.32 19.31 -9.83
N TRP A 744 2.42 18.70 -11.02
CA TRP A 744 3.18 19.22 -12.17
C TRP A 744 2.27 19.65 -13.33
N ASP A 745 0.98 19.29 -13.28
CA ASP A 745 -0.05 19.63 -14.28
C ASP A 745 -0.74 20.96 -13.90
N GLU A 746 0.05 21.95 -13.44
CA GLU A 746 -0.42 23.28 -12.94
C GLU A 746 -1.26 24.05 -13.99
N ASP A 747 -0.92 23.91 -15.27
CA ASP A 747 -1.68 24.44 -16.42
C ASP A 747 -3.07 23.80 -16.59
N ASN A 748 -3.33 22.65 -15.93
CA ASN A 748 -4.44 21.72 -16.22
C ASN A 748 -4.48 21.34 -17.72
N ASN A 749 -3.32 20.98 -18.26
CA ASN A 749 -3.17 20.50 -19.64
C ASN A 749 -3.78 19.09 -19.81
N GLY A 750 -4.03 18.38 -18.70
CA GLY A 750 -4.63 17.05 -18.70
C GLY A 750 -3.60 15.95 -18.95
N ALA A 751 -2.35 16.18 -18.59
CA ALA A 751 -1.28 15.20 -18.67
C ALA A 751 -1.59 13.96 -17.82
N TYR A 752 -2.28 14.11 -16.68
CA TYR A 752 -2.80 12.96 -15.94
C TYR A 752 -3.86 12.19 -16.75
N GLU A 753 -4.73 12.87 -17.50
CA GLU A 753 -5.75 12.22 -18.34
C GLU A 753 -5.10 11.42 -19.49
N GLU A 754 -4.07 11.98 -20.11
CA GLU A 754 -3.33 11.33 -21.20
C GLU A 754 -2.52 10.12 -20.68
N LEU A 755 -1.92 10.21 -19.48
CA LEU A 755 -1.33 9.05 -18.79
C LEU A 755 -2.35 7.92 -18.57
N LEU A 756 -3.58 8.25 -18.18
CA LEU A 756 -4.62 7.23 -18.01
C LEU A 756 -5.03 6.60 -19.35
N THR A 757 -5.06 7.41 -20.41
CA THR A 757 -5.62 7.08 -21.74
C THR A 757 -4.64 6.34 -22.66
N GLU A 758 -3.45 6.90 -22.91
CA GLU A 758 -2.48 6.35 -23.86
C GLU A 758 -1.61 5.22 -23.28
N VAL A 759 -1.49 5.13 -21.94
CA VAL A 759 -0.77 4.00 -21.31
C VAL A 759 -1.69 2.80 -21.10
N HIS A 760 -1.68 1.89 -22.06
CA HIS A 760 -2.64 0.78 -22.12
C HIS A 760 -2.30 -0.39 -21.18
N THR A 761 -1.02 -0.61 -20.86
CA THR A 761 -0.58 -1.66 -19.91
C THR A 761 -0.26 -1.00 -18.57
N LYS A 762 -0.82 -1.51 -17.47
CA LYS A 762 -0.60 -0.94 -16.13
C LYS A 762 -0.37 -2.08 -15.13
N LEU A 763 0.71 -2.01 -14.33
CA LEU A 763 1.06 -2.94 -13.25
C LEU A 763 1.07 -2.16 -11.93
N VAL A 764 0.39 -2.68 -10.92
CA VAL A 764 0.15 -1.98 -9.65
C VAL A 764 0.46 -2.92 -8.49
N GLY A 765 1.45 -2.56 -7.67
CA GLY A 765 1.72 -3.22 -6.39
C GLY A 765 0.86 -2.60 -5.28
N ASP A 766 1.28 -2.78 -4.02
CA ASP A 766 0.58 -2.22 -2.86
C ASP A 766 0.70 -0.69 -2.82
N ILE A 767 -0.39 -0.01 -3.21
CA ILE A 767 -0.63 1.44 -3.08
C ILE A 767 -2.13 1.76 -2.97
N SER A 768 -2.47 2.74 -2.14
CA SER A 768 -3.75 3.45 -2.24
C SER A 768 -3.88 4.12 -3.61
N ILE A 769 -5.01 3.95 -4.29
CA ILE A 769 -5.29 4.57 -5.60
C ILE A 769 -6.62 5.35 -5.60
N THR A 770 -6.70 6.36 -6.47
CA THR A 770 -7.96 7.08 -6.70
C THR A 770 -8.96 6.27 -7.49
N ASP A 771 -10.23 6.63 -7.32
CA ASP A 771 -11.35 6.22 -8.15
C ASP A 771 -11.10 6.41 -9.65
N ARG A 772 -10.42 7.49 -10.04
CA ARG A 772 -10.11 7.80 -11.44
C ARG A 772 -9.14 6.78 -12.04
N PHE A 773 -8.13 6.37 -11.27
CA PHE A 773 -7.19 5.33 -11.69
C PHE A 773 -7.84 3.93 -11.68
N ALA A 774 -8.61 3.62 -10.62
CA ALA A 774 -9.36 2.36 -10.45
C ALA A 774 -10.36 2.13 -11.60
N LYS A 775 -11.09 3.17 -12.03
CA LYS A 775 -11.98 3.17 -13.20
C LYS A 775 -11.29 2.79 -14.52
N THR A 776 -9.96 2.79 -14.59
CA THR A 776 -9.25 2.27 -15.77
C THR A 776 -9.11 0.73 -15.78
N PHE A 777 -9.24 0.07 -14.62
CA PHE A 777 -9.12 -1.39 -14.44
C PHE A 777 -10.45 -2.13 -14.41
N THR A 778 -11.58 -1.42 -14.30
CA THR A 778 -12.91 -2.04 -14.29
C THR A 778 -13.15 -2.91 -15.52
N HIS A 779 -13.90 -3.98 -15.29
CA HIS A 779 -14.34 -4.93 -16.30
C HIS A 779 -15.72 -5.44 -15.89
N ASP A 780 -16.28 -6.37 -16.66
CA ASP A 780 -17.70 -6.70 -16.63
C ASP A 780 -18.06 -7.38 -15.29
N ASP A 781 -17.08 -8.04 -14.66
CA ASP A 781 -17.15 -8.71 -13.35
C ASP A 781 -16.30 -8.01 -12.25
N LEU A 782 -15.87 -6.75 -12.44
CA LEU A 782 -15.03 -6.02 -11.47
C LEU A 782 -15.40 -4.54 -11.34
N SER A 783 -15.95 -4.16 -10.19
CA SER A 783 -16.28 -2.78 -9.85
C SER A 783 -15.04 -1.94 -9.47
N VAL A 784 -15.26 -0.65 -9.23
CA VAL A 784 -14.23 0.29 -8.75
C VAL A 784 -13.77 -0.10 -7.34
N GLU A 785 -14.70 -0.51 -6.48
CA GLU A 785 -14.43 -0.90 -5.09
C GLU A 785 -13.67 -2.23 -5.03
N ASP A 786 -14.03 -3.22 -5.86
CA ASP A 786 -13.29 -4.50 -5.98
C ASP A 786 -11.82 -4.27 -6.35
N VAL A 787 -11.58 -3.36 -7.30
CA VAL A 787 -10.23 -2.99 -7.73
C VAL A 787 -9.44 -2.34 -6.59
N ARG A 788 -10.04 -1.38 -5.85
CA ARG A 788 -9.39 -0.71 -4.70
C ARG A 788 -9.12 -1.71 -3.57
N ASN A 789 -10.11 -2.50 -3.18
CA ASN A 789 -10.01 -3.53 -2.13
C ASN A 789 -9.00 -4.64 -2.47
N ARG A 790 -8.81 -4.96 -3.76
CA ARG A 790 -7.84 -5.96 -4.21
C ARG A 790 -6.40 -5.41 -4.27
N ILE A 791 -6.22 -4.16 -4.68
CA ILE A 791 -4.89 -3.51 -4.71
C ILE A 791 -4.41 -3.25 -3.27
N ASN A 792 -5.25 -2.73 -2.38
CA ASN A 792 -4.94 -2.51 -0.96
C ASN A 792 -4.74 -3.81 -0.13
N ARG A 793 -4.76 -4.99 -0.77
CA ARG A 793 -4.60 -6.32 -0.13
C ARG A 793 -3.61 -7.21 -0.90
N ILE A 794 -2.86 -6.66 -1.85
CA ILE A 794 -1.86 -7.37 -2.65
C ILE A 794 -0.56 -7.56 -1.86
N ALA A 795 0.12 -8.70 -2.01
CA ALA A 795 1.38 -8.92 -1.29
C ALA A 795 2.55 -8.16 -1.94
N SER A 796 3.59 -7.83 -1.16
CA SER A 796 4.85 -7.37 -1.76
C SER A 796 5.41 -8.44 -2.71
N GLY A 797 5.75 -8.03 -3.93
CA GLY A 797 6.13 -8.94 -5.02
C GLY A 797 4.95 -9.46 -5.86
N GLU A 798 3.70 -9.12 -5.56
CA GLU A 798 2.55 -9.33 -6.44
C GLU A 798 2.16 -8.04 -7.18
N TRP A 799 1.61 -8.19 -8.40
CA TRP A 799 1.26 -7.08 -9.29
C TRP A 799 -0.13 -7.25 -9.89
N PHE A 800 -1.05 -6.35 -9.54
CA PHE A 800 -2.35 -6.25 -10.20
C PHE A 800 -2.17 -5.64 -11.58
N THR A 801 -2.42 -6.46 -12.61
CA THR A 801 -1.96 -6.20 -13.97
C THR A 801 -3.12 -6.08 -14.93
N LYS A 802 -3.15 -4.97 -15.68
CA LYS A 802 -4.06 -4.76 -16.81
C LYS A 802 -3.28 -4.72 -18.11
N LEU A 803 -3.68 -5.53 -19.08
CA LEU A 803 -3.01 -5.67 -20.37
C LEU A 803 -3.63 -4.76 -21.45
N ALA A 804 -2.81 -4.45 -22.47
CA ALA A 804 -3.25 -3.76 -23.68
C ALA A 804 -4.06 -4.70 -24.61
N SER A 805 -5.20 -4.22 -25.14
CA SER A 805 -6.16 -5.04 -25.88
C SER A 805 -5.56 -5.71 -27.14
N PRO A 806 -5.76 -7.02 -27.36
CA PRO A 806 -4.92 -7.83 -28.24
C PRO A 806 -5.00 -7.51 -29.74
N LYS A 807 -6.15 -7.01 -30.22
CA LYS A 807 -6.36 -6.36 -31.54
C LYS A 807 -7.65 -5.54 -31.52
N PHE A 808 -7.87 -4.75 -32.59
CA PHE A 808 -9.16 -4.11 -32.83
C PHE A 808 -10.24 -5.17 -33.11
N GLY A 809 -11.26 -5.24 -32.27
CA GLY A 809 -12.35 -6.23 -32.37
C GLY A 809 -12.00 -7.62 -31.82
N GLU A 810 -10.93 -7.74 -31.03
CA GLU A 810 -10.75 -8.84 -30.07
C GLU A 810 -11.05 -8.30 -28.67
N ASP A 811 -11.69 -9.11 -27.82
CA ASP A 811 -12.13 -8.70 -26.49
C ASP A 811 -10.94 -8.36 -25.56
N ARG A 812 -11.18 -7.53 -24.55
CA ARG A 812 -10.14 -7.17 -23.58
C ARG A 812 -9.81 -8.39 -22.70
N PRO A 813 -8.53 -8.69 -22.43
CA PRO A 813 -8.17 -9.60 -21.35
C PRO A 813 -8.56 -8.97 -20.01
N ALA A 814 -9.12 -9.77 -19.10
CA ALA A 814 -9.41 -9.34 -17.74
C ALA A 814 -8.14 -8.85 -17.01
N PRO A 815 -8.27 -7.97 -16.01
CA PRO A 815 -7.22 -7.75 -15.02
C PRO A 815 -6.85 -9.08 -14.33
N LEU A 816 -5.57 -9.26 -14.01
CA LEU A 816 -5.07 -10.45 -13.31
C LEU A 816 -3.93 -10.11 -12.36
N THR A 817 -3.77 -10.91 -11.30
CA THR A 817 -2.60 -10.85 -10.43
C THR A 817 -1.43 -11.61 -11.07
N LEU A 818 -0.25 -11.00 -11.09
CA LEU A 818 1.01 -11.65 -11.44
C LEU A 818 1.93 -11.72 -10.22
N HIS A 819 2.69 -12.80 -10.07
CA HIS A 819 3.82 -12.83 -9.15
C HIS A 819 5.09 -12.32 -9.83
N SER A 820 5.95 -11.67 -9.07
CA SER A 820 7.31 -11.34 -9.48
C SER A 820 8.11 -12.61 -9.73
N LEU A 821 8.94 -12.61 -10.76
CA LEU A 821 9.99 -13.62 -10.88
C LEU A 821 11.07 -13.38 -9.82
N PRO A 822 11.86 -14.40 -9.44
CA PRO A 822 13.04 -14.23 -8.59
C PRO A 822 13.99 -13.13 -9.08
N ILE A 823 14.90 -12.66 -8.24
CA ILE A 823 15.93 -11.67 -8.63
C ILE A 823 16.79 -12.22 -9.80
N ILE A 824 17.33 -11.34 -10.66
CA ILE A 824 18.13 -11.79 -11.82
C ILE A 824 19.47 -12.40 -11.39
N SER A 825 19.81 -13.57 -11.96
CA SER A 825 21.13 -14.19 -11.75
C SER A 825 22.26 -13.22 -12.11
N GLY A 826 23.22 -13.08 -11.20
CA GLY A 826 24.33 -12.11 -11.24
C GLY A 826 24.15 -10.96 -10.25
N HIS A 827 22.92 -10.61 -9.88
CA HIS A 827 22.62 -9.62 -8.84
C HIS A 827 23.14 -10.09 -7.46
N PRO A 828 23.68 -9.20 -6.59
CA PRO A 828 24.21 -9.59 -5.28
C PRO A 828 23.20 -10.35 -4.41
N GLU A 829 21.95 -9.89 -4.40
CA GLU A 829 20.83 -10.49 -3.65
C GLU A 829 20.16 -11.69 -4.33
N SER A 830 20.66 -12.18 -5.47
CA SER A 830 20.06 -13.34 -6.16
C SER A 830 20.50 -14.68 -5.58
N ASP A 831 19.76 -15.75 -5.90
CA ASP A 831 20.18 -17.14 -5.62
C ASP A 831 21.47 -17.55 -6.37
N GLU A 832 21.85 -16.82 -7.42
CA GLU A 832 23.01 -17.09 -8.28
C GLU A 832 23.83 -15.80 -8.54
N PRO A 833 24.48 -15.20 -7.52
CA PRO A 833 25.25 -13.97 -7.68
C PRO A 833 26.54 -14.20 -8.49
N LEU A 834 27.33 -13.13 -8.71
CA LEU A 834 28.71 -13.30 -9.16
C LEU A 834 29.52 -14.08 -8.10
N SER A 835 30.33 -15.05 -8.52
CA SER A 835 31.33 -15.65 -7.65
C SER A 835 32.47 -14.64 -7.39
N GLU A 836 33.23 -14.81 -6.32
CA GLU A 836 34.38 -13.95 -5.96
C GLU A 836 35.31 -13.64 -7.16
N THR A 837 35.54 -14.63 -8.03
CA THR A 837 36.37 -14.49 -9.24
C THR A 837 35.68 -13.84 -10.44
N GLU A 838 34.35 -13.86 -10.50
CA GLU A 838 33.57 -13.10 -11.49
C GLU A 838 33.37 -11.66 -11.03
N GLN A 839 33.17 -11.44 -9.73
CA GLN A 839 33.00 -10.13 -9.08
C GLN A 839 34.27 -9.30 -9.18
N ALA A 840 35.40 -9.78 -8.67
CA ALA A 840 36.68 -9.07 -8.79
C ALA A 840 37.04 -8.76 -10.25
N ARG A 841 36.69 -9.64 -11.20
CA ARG A 841 36.87 -9.38 -12.63
C ARG A 841 35.88 -8.34 -13.17
N PHE A 842 34.65 -8.33 -12.68
CA PHE A 842 33.67 -7.30 -13.03
C PHE A 842 34.16 -5.92 -12.58
N ASP A 843 34.61 -5.82 -11.32
CA ASP A 843 35.09 -4.58 -10.71
C ASP A 843 36.44 -4.10 -11.29
N ASP A 844 37.42 -4.99 -11.49
CA ASP A 844 38.78 -4.64 -11.97
C ASP A 844 38.89 -4.51 -13.51
N GLU A 845 38.10 -5.24 -14.31
CA GLU A 845 38.24 -5.27 -15.79
C GLU A 845 36.99 -4.77 -16.54
N ILE A 846 35.78 -5.18 -16.15
CA ILE A 846 34.59 -5.07 -17.02
C ILE A 846 33.85 -3.73 -16.82
N LEU A 847 33.64 -3.31 -15.58
CA LEU A 847 32.97 -2.05 -15.26
C LEU A 847 33.81 -0.83 -15.68
N PRO A 848 35.14 -0.75 -15.39
CA PRO A 848 35.97 0.33 -15.91
C PRO A 848 36.00 0.34 -17.44
N GLY A 849 36.07 -0.83 -18.09
CA GLY A 849 36.14 -0.95 -19.55
C GLY A 849 34.86 -0.60 -20.31
N VAL A 850 33.68 -0.63 -19.67
CA VAL A 850 32.44 -0.10 -20.28
C VAL A 850 32.30 1.40 -20.09
N ILE A 851 32.79 1.95 -18.97
CA ILE A 851 32.85 3.39 -18.72
C ILE A 851 33.85 4.03 -19.70
N GLU A 852 35.09 3.53 -19.74
CA GLU A 852 36.16 4.01 -20.66
C GLU A 852 35.69 4.01 -22.12
N ARG A 853 35.00 2.95 -22.58
CA ARG A 853 34.43 2.91 -23.94
C ARG A 853 33.29 3.92 -24.15
N THR A 854 32.40 4.08 -23.17
CA THR A 854 31.27 5.02 -23.30
C THR A 854 31.76 6.46 -23.35
N ASP A 855 32.83 6.78 -22.60
CA ASP A 855 33.49 8.09 -22.61
C ASP A 855 34.28 8.33 -23.91
N ASP A 856 35.11 7.38 -24.37
CA ASP A 856 35.86 7.45 -25.63
C ASP A 856 34.95 7.64 -26.87
N GLU A 857 33.77 7.00 -26.88
CA GLU A 857 32.86 6.99 -28.04
C GLU A 857 31.80 8.11 -28.00
N TYR A 858 31.34 8.51 -26.81
CA TYR A 858 30.19 9.42 -26.64
C TYR A 858 30.31 10.44 -25.49
N GLY A 859 31.41 10.44 -24.74
CA GLY A 859 31.64 11.34 -23.61
C GLY A 859 31.96 12.79 -24.00
N LEU A 860 31.62 13.70 -23.09
CA LEU A 860 31.96 15.12 -23.16
C LEU A 860 33.05 15.41 -22.13
N GLU A 861 34.29 15.69 -22.54
CA GLU A 861 35.36 16.03 -21.58
C GLU A 861 34.99 17.34 -20.86
N VAL A 862 34.63 17.28 -19.57
CA VAL A 862 34.28 18.46 -18.76
C VAL A 862 35.46 18.83 -17.85
N PRO A 863 36.17 19.95 -18.11
CA PRO A 863 37.35 20.36 -17.36
C PRO A 863 37.15 20.37 -15.85
N THR A 864 38.10 19.83 -15.09
CA THR A 864 38.03 19.83 -13.63
C THR A 864 38.21 21.23 -13.06
N HIS A 865 37.81 21.43 -11.81
CA HIS A 865 38.09 22.70 -11.12
C HIS A 865 39.60 22.97 -10.98
N GLU A 866 40.43 21.93 -10.90
CA GLU A 866 41.89 22.09 -10.92
C GLU A 866 42.40 22.53 -12.29
N ASP A 867 41.88 21.98 -13.39
CA ASP A 867 42.22 22.41 -14.75
C ASP A 867 41.88 23.88 -14.99
N VAL A 868 40.65 24.29 -14.64
CA VAL A 868 40.18 25.67 -14.78
C VAL A 868 41.05 26.65 -13.96
N MET A 869 41.47 26.25 -12.75
CA MET A 869 42.42 27.02 -11.95
C MET A 869 43.81 27.09 -12.58
N ASN A 870 44.34 25.96 -13.06
CA ASN A 870 45.67 25.84 -13.67
C ASN A 870 45.77 26.65 -14.97
N TRP A 871 44.69 26.75 -15.75
CA TRP A 871 44.64 27.60 -16.94
C TRP A 871 44.46 29.09 -16.62
N SER A 872 43.90 29.44 -15.46
CA SER A 872 43.80 30.85 -15.02
C SER A 872 45.17 31.51 -14.81
N GLU A 873 46.23 30.74 -14.56
CA GLU A 873 47.62 31.25 -14.54
C GLU A 873 48.19 31.54 -15.93
N TRP A 874 47.61 30.99 -17.01
CA TRP A 874 48.21 31.03 -18.35
C TRP A 874 47.72 32.19 -19.25
N ASP A 875 46.62 32.85 -18.89
CA ASP A 875 46.15 34.07 -19.57
C ASP A 875 46.99 35.34 -19.21
N GLY A 876 48.04 35.17 -18.40
CA GLY A 876 48.97 36.22 -17.98
C GLY A 876 49.98 36.71 -19.04
N ALA A 877 49.86 36.30 -20.30
CA ALA A 877 50.90 36.52 -21.34
C ALA A 877 50.45 37.42 -22.51
N HIS A 878 51.14 38.56 -22.67
CA HIS A 878 51.14 39.44 -23.85
C HIS A 878 49.91 40.34 -24.12
N HIS A 879 49.66 41.29 -23.20
CA HIS A 879 49.15 42.62 -23.59
C HIS A 879 50.06 43.76 -23.11
N GLU A 880 50.76 44.43 -24.03
CA GLU A 880 51.66 45.55 -23.72
C GLU A 880 50.87 46.82 -23.31
N ARG A 881 50.85 47.15 -22.00
CA ARG A 881 50.47 48.50 -21.53
C ARG A 881 51.37 49.03 -20.41
N GLY A 882 52.50 49.60 -20.83
CA GLY A 882 53.18 50.74 -20.20
C GLY A 882 53.46 50.68 -18.69
N SER A 883 54.69 50.30 -18.32
CA SER A 883 55.20 50.39 -16.95
C SER A 883 55.08 51.80 -16.35
N PRO A 884 54.82 51.93 -15.03
CA PRO A 884 54.95 53.19 -14.30
C PRO A 884 56.40 53.73 -14.35
N PRO A 885 56.61 55.05 -14.14
CA PRO A 885 57.93 55.65 -14.19
C PRO A 885 58.84 55.27 -13.01
N GLU A 886 60.14 55.35 -13.26
CA GLU A 886 61.25 54.83 -12.45
C GLU A 886 61.36 55.42 -11.04
N LEU A 887 61.89 54.61 -10.12
CA LEU A 887 62.98 55.05 -9.23
C LEU A 887 64.09 53.99 -9.24
N GLU A 888 65.33 54.46 -9.42
CA GLU A 888 66.57 53.68 -9.55
C GLU A 888 66.91 52.98 -8.20
N SER A 889 67.62 51.84 -8.13
CA SER A 889 69.03 51.72 -8.56
C SER A 889 69.65 50.32 -8.34
N ASP A 890 70.67 50.03 -9.15
CA ASP A 890 71.92 49.27 -8.90
C ASP A 890 71.95 47.74 -8.60
N GLU A 891 72.03 46.97 -9.71
CA GLU A 891 73.15 46.06 -10.13
C GLU A 891 73.56 44.75 -9.40
N VAL A 892 74.02 43.78 -10.24
CA VAL A 892 74.82 42.54 -10.01
C VAL A 892 74.07 41.33 -9.39
N GLU A 893 73.62 40.29 -10.12
CA GLU A 893 74.27 39.34 -11.09
C GLU A 893 74.99 38.12 -10.43
N ILE A 894 74.75 36.90 -10.96
CA ILE A 894 75.37 35.58 -10.66
C ILE A 894 75.00 34.95 -9.29
N GLY A 895 74.64 33.66 -9.15
CA GLY A 895 74.37 32.58 -10.14
C GLY A 895 74.77 31.16 -9.66
N ALA A 896 74.12 30.13 -10.23
CA ALA A 896 74.41 28.67 -10.16
C ALA A 896 74.17 27.87 -8.85
N GLU A 897 73.13 27.02 -8.91
CA GLU A 897 73.09 25.54 -8.66
C GLU A 897 74.28 24.82 -7.97
N VAL A 898 73.98 23.81 -7.13
CA VAL A 898 74.20 22.35 -7.38
C VAL A 898 73.61 21.48 -6.23
N GLU A 899 73.30 20.22 -6.54
CA GLU A 899 72.48 19.24 -5.79
C GLU A 899 73.27 18.29 -4.82
N SER A 900 72.65 17.16 -4.41
CA SER A 900 73.22 15.92 -3.79
C SER A 900 73.72 16.00 -2.33
N GLU A 901 73.76 14.97 -1.44
CA GLU A 901 73.36 13.53 -1.30
C GLU A 901 73.58 13.17 0.22
N SER A 902 73.01 12.15 0.91
CA SER A 902 71.89 11.19 0.72
C SER A 902 71.59 10.38 2.04
N GLU A 903 70.45 9.67 2.09
CA GLU A 903 70.21 8.32 2.71
C GLU A 903 70.14 8.02 4.26
N ASP A 904 69.18 7.11 4.58
CA ASP A 904 69.03 6.08 5.64
C ASP A 904 68.73 6.46 7.13
N GLU A 905 67.58 6.11 7.76
CA GLU A 905 66.95 4.79 8.13
C GLU A 905 67.42 4.21 9.51
N VAL A 906 66.64 3.55 10.41
CA VAL A 906 65.20 3.17 10.52
C VAL A 906 64.82 2.78 12.00
N GLU A 907 63.54 2.97 12.41
CA GLU A 907 62.67 2.32 13.47
C GLU A 907 63.23 1.99 14.91
N GLU A 908 62.50 1.58 15.98
CA GLU A 908 61.17 0.93 16.23
C GLU A 908 60.51 1.39 17.59
N GLU A 909 59.17 1.21 17.73
CA GLU A 909 58.31 1.01 18.96
C GLU A 909 58.41 1.95 20.22
N GLY A 910 57.41 2.09 21.12
CA GLY A 910 56.01 1.60 21.22
C GLY A 910 55.34 1.86 22.60
N GLU A 911 54.01 2.11 22.61
CA GLU A 911 52.98 1.96 23.69
C GLU A 911 53.03 2.65 25.10
N ALA A 912 52.11 3.63 25.28
CA ALA A 912 50.89 3.64 26.17
C ALA A 912 50.84 3.99 27.71
N GLU A 913 49.64 4.51 28.07
CA GLU A 913 48.85 4.55 29.35
C GLU A 913 48.96 5.64 30.49
N ILE A 914 47.80 5.81 31.16
CA ILE A 914 47.44 6.40 32.49
C ILE A 914 46.88 7.86 32.54
N GLU A 915 46.02 8.11 33.54
CA GLU A 915 44.81 8.98 33.53
C GLU A 915 44.87 10.35 34.29
N GLN A 916 43.74 11.07 34.17
CA GLN A 916 43.16 12.28 34.82
C GLN A 916 43.64 12.76 36.23
N GLU A 917 43.52 14.08 36.54
CA GLU A 917 42.46 14.65 37.44
C GLU A 917 42.49 16.20 37.69
N ASP A 918 41.29 16.76 37.95
CA ASP A 918 40.85 17.90 38.82
C ASP A 918 41.13 19.43 38.57
N ARG A 919 40.00 20.16 38.40
CA ARG A 919 39.53 21.53 38.79
C ARG A 919 40.43 22.76 39.08
N GLY A 920 39.86 23.95 38.82
CA GLY A 920 40.06 25.17 39.65
C GLY A 920 39.67 26.53 39.02
N GLU A 921 38.68 27.23 39.56
CA GLU A 921 38.15 28.54 39.08
C GLU A 921 38.63 29.80 39.87
N ASP A 922 38.35 31.00 39.31
CA ASP A 922 37.45 32.04 39.90
C ASP A 922 37.93 33.54 39.93
N GLU A 923 36.92 34.43 39.95
CA GLU A 923 36.80 35.85 40.32
C GLU A 923 37.14 37.03 39.35
N LYS A 924 36.34 38.10 39.53
CA LYS A 924 36.15 39.27 38.63
C LYS A 924 36.60 40.61 39.25
N LYS A 925 36.96 41.61 38.40
CA LYS A 925 36.69 43.09 38.49
C LYS A 925 37.60 43.88 37.52
N GLY A 926 37.21 45.01 36.88
CA GLY A 926 35.91 45.68 36.77
C GLY A 926 36.02 47.22 36.60
N GLU A 927 35.13 47.84 35.81
CA GLU A 927 34.77 49.29 35.78
C GLU A 927 35.82 50.34 35.25
N VAL A 928 35.48 51.52 34.65
CA VAL A 928 34.22 52.29 34.46
C VAL A 928 34.10 52.91 33.03
N ALA A 929 32.86 53.18 32.59
CA ALA A 929 32.35 53.61 31.27
C ALA A 929 32.48 55.12 30.85
N ALA A 930 31.88 55.46 29.68
CA ALA A 930 31.45 56.83 29.30
C ALA A 930 30.32 56.91 28.21
N ASP A 931 29.09 56.52 28.57
CA ASP A 931 27.77 57.22 28.37
C ASP A 931 27.16 57.65 26.99
N SER A 932 25.81 57.58 26.94
CA SER A 932 24.81 58.51 26.32
C SER A 932 24.13 58.29 24.93
N GLU A 933 22.88 57.78 25.02
CA GLU A 933 21.61 58.22 24.34
C GLU A 933 21.19 57.78 22.91
N ARG A 934 19.85 57.74 22.74
CA ARG A 934 18.96 57.23 21.65
C ARG A 934 18.27 58.44 20.91
N PRO A 935 17.33 58.34 19.92
CA PRO A 935 16.52 57.18 19.47
C PRO A 935 16.28 57.01 17.94
N SER A 936 15.52 55.97 17.58
CA SER A 936 14.77 55.81 16.33
C SER A 936 13.27 56.09 16.52
N LEU A 937 12.56 56.46 15.44
CA LEU A 937 11.10 56.64 15.36
C LEU A 937 10.64 56.37 13.92
N ASN A 938 9.44 55.82 13.73
CA ASN A 938 8.76 55.75 12.43
C ASN A 938 7.23 55.69 12.67
N ASP A 939 6.42 56.54 12.01
CA ASP A 939 4.96 56.55 12.18
C ASP A 939 4.19 57.29 11.05
N THR A 940 3.33 56.56 10.32
CA THR A 940 1.99 56.90 9.76
C THR A 940 1.68 58.16 8.89
N ALA A 941 1.35 57.92 7.60
CA ALA A 941 0.23 58.43 6.72
C ALA A 941 -0.14 59.96 6.63
N PRO A 942 -1.19 60.42 5.89
CA PRO A 942 -2.03 59.89 4.78
C PRO A 942 -1.78 60.68 3.44
N GLU A 943 -2.63 61.03 2.45
CA GLU A 943 -4.09 61.07 2.07
C GLU A 943 -4.16 61.34 0.51
N SER A 944 -5.22 61.34 -0.34
CA SER A 944 -6.70 61.16 -0.32
C SER A 944 -7.31 61.14 -1.76
N GLY A 945 -8.54 60.63 -1.98
CA GLY A 945 -9.55 61.30 -2.87
C GLY A 945 -9.90 60.84 -4.32
N SER A 946 -10.85 59.88 -4.46
CA SER A 946 -12.08 59.85 -5.32
C SER A 946 -12.15 60.36 -6.81
N GLU A 947 -12.78 59.58 -7.73
CA GLU A 947 -14.17 59.81 -8.26
C GLU A 947 -14.65 58.86 -9.43
N ALA A 948 -15.72 58.08 -9.15
CA ALA A 948 -17.00 57.93 -9.90
C ALA A 948 -17.18 57.42 -11.37
N GLN A 949 -18.14 56.46 -11.52
CA GLN A 949 -19.11 56.21 -12.63
C GLN A 949 -18.60 55.60 -13.98
N HIS A 950 -19.37 54.81 -14.76
CA HIS A 950 -20.83 54.82 -15.07
C HIS A 950 -21.39 53.45 -15.59
N GLU A 951 -22.64 53.11 -15.19
CA GLU A 951 -23.76 52.44 -15.92
C GLU A 951 -23.60 51.17 -16.86
N ASP A 952 -24.31 50.09 -16.44
CA ASP A 952 -25.50 49.47 -17.10
C ASP A 952 -25.48 48.27 -18.09
N THR A 953 -26.53 47.42 -17.90
CA THR A 953 -27.32 46.59 -18.87
C THR A 953 -26.68 45.38 -19.58
N GLU A 954 -27.38 44.27 -19.87
CA GLU A 954 -28.63 43.62 -19.39
C GLU A 954 -28.77 42.24 -20.12
N GLU A 955 -29.71 41.38 -19.69
CA GLU A 955 -30.21 40.16 -20.40
C GLU A 955 -29.21 39.00 -20.69
N GLY A 956 -29.61 37.72 -20.63
CA GLY A 956 -30.86 37.16 -20.11
C GLY A 956 -31.33 35.85 -20.79
N GLY A 957 -31.63 34.84 -19.97
CA GLY A 957 -32.42 33.67 -20.37
C GLY A 957 -31.64 32.44 -20.89
N GLU A 958 -32.22 31.23 -20.87
CA GLU A 958 -33.52 30.85 -20.32
C GLU A 958 -33.56 29.35 -19.94
N SER A 959 -34.19 29.02 -18.81
CA SER A 959 -34.18 27.68 -18.19
C SER A 959 -35.04 26.65 -18.92
N ARG A 960 -34.83 25.35 -18.61
CA ARG A 960 -35.87 24.33 -18.84
C ARG A 960 -35.85 23.18 -17.83
N GLU A 961 -36.79 23.25 -16.88
CA GLU A 961 -37.24 22.15 -16.00
C GLU A 961 -37.84 20.99 -16.86
N MET A 962 -38.18 19.79 -16.37
CA MET A 962 -38.77 19.37 -15.08
C MET A 962 -38.76 17.82 -15.00
N GLY A 963 -38.73 17.18 -13.81
CA GLY A 963 -38.53 15.70 -13.74
C GLY A 963 -39.09 14.83 -12.60
N GLU A 964 -39.42 15.34 -11.40
CA GLU A 964 -40.11 14.64 -10.28
C GLU A 964 -39.55 13.32 -9.64
N ARG A 965 -39.24 13.40 -8.32
CA ARG A 965 -39.71 12.51 -7.20
C ARG A 965 -39.25 11.02 -7.15
N ILE A 966 -39.11 10.35 -5.99
CA ILE A 966 -39.70 10.55 -4.63
C ILE A 966 -38.84 9.85 -3.53
N ASP A 967 -39.06 10.25 -2.27
CA ASP A 967 -38.74 9.61 -0.96
C ASP A 967 -37.54 8.66 -0.80
N SER A 968 -36.54 9.13 -0.04
CA SER A 968 -35.74 8.30 0.86
C SER A 968 -36.61 7.68 1.96
N THR A 969 -36.20 6.53 2.51
CA THR A 969 -36.82 5.94 3.72
C THR A 969 -35.79 5.70 4.82
N ASP A 970 -36.29 5.62 6.06
CA ASP A 970 -35.54 5.83 7.30
C ASP A 970 -34.52 4.73 7.69
N ASP A 971 -33.57 5.20 8.51
CA ASP A 971 -33.00 4.55 9.70
C ASP A 971 -31.90 3.46 9.63
N ARG A 972 -30.74 3.88 10.18
CA ARG A 972 -29.99 3.30 11.32
C ARG A 972 -29.63 1.81 11.31
N ASP A 973 -28.34 1.56 11.54
CA ASP A 973 -27.86 0.92 12.78
C ASP A 973 -26.68 1.77 13.30
N VAL A 974 -26.55 2.16 14.57
CA VAL A 974 -26.45 1.39 15.82
C VAL A 974 -25.07 0.73 15.97
N ILE A 975 -24.16 1.48 16.58
CA ILE A 975 -22.94 0.94 17.21
C ILE A 975 -23.35 0.41 18.58
N ASP A 976 -23.42 -0.90 18.75
CA ASP A 976 -23.61 -1.50 20.08
C ASP A 976 -22.32 -1.39 20.90
N SER A 977 -22.45 -1.28 22.21
CA SER A 977 -21.37 -0.87 23.12
C SER A 977 -21.05 -1.96 24.14
N GLY A 978 -19.93 -2.64 23.95
CA GLY A 978 -19.38 -3.59 24.91
C GLY A 978 -18.94 -2.89 26.20
N ASP A 979 -19.60 -3.20 27.31
CA ASP A 979 -19.44 -2.56 28.61
C ASP A 979 -18.12 -2.94 29.33
N ASP A 980 -17.50 -1.95 29.96
CA ASP A 980 -16.29 -2.10 30.80
C ASP A 980 -16.61 -1.49 32.19
N THR A 981 -17.20 -2.32 33.07
CA THR A 981 -17.72 -1.89 34.37
C THR A 981 -16.75 -2.10 35.53
N GLU A 982 -16.41 -1.01 36.25
CA GLU A 982 -16.01 -1.07 37.67
C GLU A 982 -17.10 -0.41 38.55
N ASP A 983 -17.28 -0.96 39.77
CA ASP A 983 -18.49 -0.82 40.61
C ASP A 983 -18.30 0.15 41.79
N ASP A 984 -19.22 1.12 41.97
CA ASP A 984 -19.53 1.66 43.31
C ASP A 984 -20.92 2.34 43.42
N GLY A 985 -21.80 1.83 44.30
CA GLY A 985 -22.77 2.67 45.04
C GLY A 985 -24.28 2.66 44.66
N ASP A 986 -25.06 1.71 45.21
CA ASP A 986 -26.54 1.68 45.20
C ASP A 986 -27.24 2.93 45.78
N VAL A 987 -28.03 3.62 44.96
CA VAL A 987 -29.30 4.28 45.37
C VAL A 987 -30.36 4.10 44.27
N GLY A 988 -31.32 3.18 44.47
CA GLY A 988 -32.28 2.74 43.44
C GLY A 988 -33.40 3.69 42.96
N ASP A 989 -34.15 3.17 41.97
CA ASP A 989 -35.16 3.81 41.09
C ASP A 989 -36.07 4.91 41.67
N ALA A 990 -36.24 5.98 40.88
CA ALA A 990 -37.44 6.82 40.87
C ALA A 990 -37.79 7.27 39.43
N ASP A 991 -39.08 7.22 39.11
CA ASP A 991 -39.70 7.44 37.79
C ASP A 991 -39.97 8.94 37.51
N GLU A 992 -40.23 9.30 36.23
CA GLU A 992 -40.58 10.64 35.69
C GLU A 992 -39.51 11.75 35.95
N SER A 993 -38.96 12.50 34.97
CA SER A 993 -39.62 13.23 33.88
C SER A 993 -38.61 14.06 33.04
N ASP A 994 -39.06 14.51 31.87
CA ASP A 994 -38.41 15.50 31.00
C ASP A 994 -38.41 16.92 31.63
N GLU A 995 -37.34 17.29 32.35
CA GLU A 995 -37.05 18.68 32.75
C GLU A 995 -35.65 19.12 32.29
N SER A 996 -35.61 20.20 31.50
CA SER A 996 -34.39 20.85 31.02
C SER A 996 -33.59 21.51 32.14
N VAL A 997 -32.36 21.05 32.39
CA VAL A 997 -31.45 21.66 33.37
C VAL A 997 -30.54 22.71 32.73
N ASP A 998 -31.11 23.91 32.59
CA ASP A 998 -30.45 25.24 32.69
C ASP A 998 -28.92 25.27 32.51
N SER A 999 -28.43 25.09 31.27
CA SER A 999 -27.10 25.58 30.87
C SER A 999 -27.09 27.09 31.06
N SER A 1000 -26.43 27.57 32.12
CA SER A 1000 -26.27 29.00 32.35
C SER A 1000 -25.60 29.62 31.11
N PRO A 1001 -26.19 30.67 30.49
CA PRO A 1001 -25.78 31.08 29.16
C PRO A 1001 -24.33 31.54 29.13
N THR A 1002 -23.49 30.79 28.42
CA THR A 1002 -22.24 31.32 27.88
C THR A 1002 -22.59 32.55 27.04
N PRO A 1003 -21.82 33.65 27.16
CA PRO A 1003 -22.00 34.78 26.27
C PRO A 1003 -21.50 34.36 24.88
N SER A 1004 -22.43 34.01 23.98
CA SER A 1004 -22.14 33.68 22.57
C SER A 1004 -21.04 34.59 22.02
N LEU A 1005 -19.96 33.98 21.52
CA LEU A 1005 -18.73 34.67 21.11
C LEU A 1005 -19.01 35.79 20.09
N PHE A 1006 -20.01 35.57 19.24
CA PHE A 1006 -20.46 36.48 18.17
C PHE A 1006 -21.70 37.31 18.55
N GLY A 1007 -21.99 37.42 19.86
CA GLY A 1007 -23.25 37.91 20.42
C GLY A 1007 -23.61 39.39 20.19
N ALA A 1008 -24.35 39.67 19.12
CA ALA A 1008 -25.27 40.81 18.98
C ALA A 1008 -24.67 42.23 19.07
N ASN A 1009 -23.59 42.50 18.34
CA ASN A 1009 -23.12 43.87 18.08
C ASN A 1009 -23.84 44.48 16.86
N GLU A 1010 -24.80 45.39 17.07
CA GLU A 1010 -25.53 46.09 15.99
C GLU A 1010 -24.61 46.98 15.12
N GLY A 1011 -23.98 46.41 14.08
CA GLY A 1011 -23.32 47.19 13.02
C GLY A 1011 -22.09 46.57 12.34
N GLY A 1012 -21.54 45.48 12.88
CA GLY A 1012 -20.52 44.69 12.19
C GLY A 1012 -21.17 43.68 11.25
N THR A 1013 -20.85 43.73 9.96
CA THR A 1013 -21.04 42.57 9.06
C THR A 1013 -19.67 41.93 8.95
N GLU A 1014 -19.53 40.66 9.33
CA GLU A 1014 -18.28 39.93 9.08
C GLU A 1014 -18.01 39.92 7.57
N SER A 1015 -16.79 40.29 7.19
CA SER A 1015 -16.42 40.36 5.78
C SER A 1015 -16.10 38.95 5.31
N CYS A 1016 -17.02 38.35 4.56
CA CYS A 1016 -16.75 37.12 3.82
C CYS A 1016 -15.43 37.31 3.03
N PRO A 1017 -14.41 36.46 3.24
CA PRO A 1017 -13.10 36.62 2.61
C PRO A 1017 -13.14 36.33 1.10
N VAL A 1018 -13.98 35.37 0.71
CA VAL A 1018 -14.13 34.89 -0.66
C VAL A 1018 -15.11 35.77 -1.47
N THR A 1019 -14.88 35.89 -2.78
CA THR A 1019 -15.73 36.72 -3.65
C THR A 1019 -17.08 36.07 -3.99
N ASP A 1020 -18.11 36.89 -4.19
CA ASP A 1020 -19.44 36.48 -4.67
C ASP A 1020 -19.45 35.75 -6.03
N GLY A 1021 -18.35 35.78 -6.78
CA GLY A 1021 -18.18 35.02 -8.02
C GLY A 1021 -17.78 33.58 -7.68
N THR A 1022 -16.60 33.42 -7.11
CA THR A 1022 -16.00 32.16 -6.67
C THR A 1022 -16.99 31.31 -5.87
N LEU A 1023 -17.68 31.89 -4.88
CA LEU A 1023 -18.67 31.17 -4.06
C LEU A 1023 -19.80 30.54 -4.89
N ARG A 1024 -20.28 31.22 -5.95
CA ARG A 1024 -21.35 30.68 -6.80
C ARG A 1024 -20.86 29.62 -7.78
N GLU A 1025 -19.57 29.61 -8.09
CA GLU A 1025 -18.93 28.62 -8.96
C GLU A 1025 -18.64 27.34 -8.16
N CYS A 1026 -18.25 27.46 -6.88
CA CYS A 1026 -18.19 26.35 -5.92
C CYS A 1026 -19.57 25.90 -5.37
N GLY A 1027 -20.62 26.70 -5.56
CA GLY A 1027 -21.97 26.42 -5.04
C GLY A 1027 -22.17 26.73 -3.55
N LEU A 1028 -21.23 27.44 -2.93
CA LEU A 1028 -21.17 27.78 -1.51
C LEU A 1028 -21.92 29.07 -1.17
N SER A 1029 -22.33 29.17 0.10
CA SER A 1029 -22.85 30.37 0.72
C SER A 1029 -21.74 31.30 1.23
N ARG A 1030 -22.08 32.56 1.54
CA ARG A 1030 -21.16 33.48 2.25
C ARG A 1030 -20.88 33.02 3.68
N ASP A 1031 -21.86 32.39 4.30
CA ASP A 1031 -21.80 31.93 5.69
C ASP A 1031 -20.89 30.70 5.79
N ASP A 1032 -20.83 29.87 4.73
CA ASP A 1032 -19.92 28.72 4.61
C ASP A 1032 -18.45 29.18 4.62
N ALA A 1033 -18.11 30.19 3.82
CA ALA A 1033 -16.76 30.75 3.77
C ALA A 1033 -16.38 31.59 5.00
N ILE A 1034 -17.37 32.20 5.67
CA ILE A 1034 -17.15 32.79 7.00
C ILE A 1034 -16.88 31.68 8.03
N PHE A 1035 -17.59 30.56 7.98
CA PHE A 1035 -17.34 29.42 8.87
C PHE A 1035 -15.97 28.79 8.63
N LEU A 1036 -15.57 28.54 7.37
CA LEU A 1036 -14.21 28.07 7.05
C LEU A 1036 -13.14 28.99 7.65
N LYS A 1037 -13.26 30.31 7.49
CA LYS A 1037 -12.29 31.26 8.07
C LYS A 1037 -12.34 31.28 9.60
N ARG A 1038 -13.52 31.23 10.23
CA ARG A 1038 -13.64 31.09 11.71
C ARG A 1038 -12.96 29.81 12.22
N VAL A 1039 -13.03 28.70 11.49
CA VAL A 1039 -12.34 27.46 11.86
C VAL A 1039 -10.82 27.61 11.68
N LEU A 1040 -10.36 28.22 10.58
CA LEU A 1040 -8.92 28.46 10.35
C LEU A 1040 -8.32 29.42 11.40
N ASP A 1041 -9.01 30.51 11.73
CA ASP A 1041 -8.64 31.44 12.80
C ASP A 1041 -8.57 30.74 14.16
N ALA A 1042 -9.49 29.82 14.43
CA ALA A 1042 -9.51 29.02 15.64
C ALA A 1042 -8.38 27.97 15.69
N MET A 1043 -8.08 27.30 14.58
CA MET A 1043 -6.92 26.39 14.44
C MET A 1043 -5.61 27.12 14.74
N ASN A 1044 -5.45 28.32 14.17
CA ASN A 1044 -4.22 29.11 14.26
C ASN A 1044 -4.08 29.88 15.59
N ARG A 1045 -5.08 29.78 16.49
CA ARG A 1045 -5.18 30.55 17.75
C ARG A 1045 -5.25 32.08 17.52
N GLU A 1046 -5.73 32.50 16.35
CA GLU A 1046 -5.92 33.91 15.96
C GLU A 1046 -7.30 34.46 16.38
N LEU A 1047 -8.29 33.58 16.55
CA LEU A 1047 -9.65 33.96 16.95
C LEU A 1047 -9.68 34.53 18.41
N PRO A 1048 -10.06 35.80 18.62
CA PRO A 1048 -10.01 36.41 19.95
C PRO A 1048 -11.01 35.82 20.95
N ASP A 1049 -10.61 35.77 22.23
CA ASP A 1049 -11.39 35.27 23.36
C ASP A 1049 -11.86 33.78 23.23
N TYR A 1050 -11.32 33.03 22.26
CA TYR A 1050 -11.55 31.59 22.05
C TYR A 1050 -10.35 30.75 22.49
N THR A 1051 -10.57 29.51 22.95
CA THR A 1051 -9.51 28.49 23.06
C THR A 1051 -9.92 27.17 22.41
N LEU A 1052 -8.95 26.47 21.82
CA LEU A 1052 -9.12 25.13 21.26
C LEU A 1052 -9.68 24.12 22.27
N LEU A 1053 -9.62 24.40 23.58
CA LEU A 1053 -10.22 23.52 24.59
C LEU A 1053 -11.76 23.57 24.62
N ASP A 1054 -12.39 24.66 24.17
CA ASP A 1054 -13.85 24.86 24.30
C ASP A 1054 -14.68 24.06 23.29
N GLY A 1055 -14.08 23.65 22.17
CA GLY A 1055 -14.77 22.99 21.05
C GLY A 1055 -15.28 23.99 20.01
N MET A 1056 -15.61 23.50 18.81
CA MET A 1056 -15.91 24.37 17.65
C MET A 1056 -17.40 24.50 17.30
N ASP A 1057 -18.31 23.95 18.11
CA ASP A 1057 -19.76 24.06 17.85
C ASP A 1057 -20.27 25.51 17.96
N GLU A 1058 -19.75 26.32 18.90
CA GLU A 1058 -20.13 27.75 19.03
C GLU A 1058 -19.66 28.61 17.84
N LEU A 1059 -18.73 28.13 16.99
CA LEU A 1059 -18.28 28.87 15.79
C LEU A 1059 -19.36 29.02 14.71
N LYS A 1060 -20.45 28.26 14.82
CA LYS A 1060 -21.63 28.30 13.93
C LYS A 1060 -22.60 29.43 14.28
N ASP A 1061 -22.44 30.09 15.43
CA ASP A 1061 -23.39 31.08 15.92
C ASP A 1061 -23.54 32.26 14.94
N GLY A 1062 -24.80 32.56 14.58
CA GLY A 1062 -25.18 33.66 13.70
C GLY A 1062 -25.08 33.38 12.20
N LEU A 1063 -24.70 32.16 11.80
CA LEU A 1063 -24.55 31.76 10.40
C LEU A 1063 -25.79 31.01 9.89
N ASP A 1064 -26.90 31.74 9.72
CA ASP A 1064 -28.22 31.21 9.32
C ASP A 1064 -28.21 30.48 7.95
N GLY A 1065 -27.20 30.71 7.10
CA GLY A 1065 -27.04 30.11 5.77
C GLY A 1065 -25.98 29.00 5.67
N LEU A 1066 -25.36 28.59 6.78
CA LEU A 1066 -24.26 27.62 6.80
C LEU A 1066 -24.70 26.18 6.46
N ASP A 1067 -24.07 25.56 5.46
CA ASP A 1067 -24.17 24.11 5.20
C ASP A 1067 -22.83 23.38 5.44
N VAL A 1068 -22.69 22.81 6.63
CA VAL A 1068 -21.51 22.02 7.03
C VAL A 1068 -21.40 20.71 6.26
N HIS A 1069 -22.49 20.16 5.71
CA HIS A 1069 -22.40 18.93 4.91
C HIS A 1069 -21.80 19.21 3.54
N VAL A 1070 -22.19 20.31 2.88
CA VAL A 1070 -21.59 20.72 1.59
C VAL A 1070 -20.08 21.00 1.74
N LEU A 1071 -19.66 21.60 2.85
CA LEU A 1071 -18.22 21.82 3.13
C LEU A 1071 -17.42 20.52 3.31
N ILE A 1072 -18.04 19.44 3.80
CA ILE A 1072 -17.42 18.12 3.93
C ILE A 1072 -17.47 17.37 2.59
N GLU A 1073 -18.59 17.43 1.85
CA GLU A 1073 -18.76 16.78 0.54
C GLU A 1073 -17.88 17.39 -0.58
N GLN A 1074 -17.33 18.58 -0.37
CA GLN A 1074 -16.38 19.25 -1.27
C GLN A 1074 -14.91 19.13 -0.83
N ASP A 1075 -14.60 18.30 0.18
CA ASP A 1075 -13.26 18.13 0.75
C ASP A 1075 -12.62 19.46 1.25
N LEU A 1076 -13.43 20.46 1.63
CA LEU A 1076 -12.96 21.76 2.16
C LEU A 1076 -12.75 21.72 3.68
N LEU A 1077 -13.47 20.82 4.36
CA LEU A 1077 -13.56 20.76 5.82
C LEU A 1077 -13.72 19.32 6.30
N GLU A 1078 -12.85 18.87 7.20
CA GLU A 1078 -13.02 17.61 7.94
C GLU A 1078 -13.71 17.87 9.28
N LYS A 1079 -14.45 16.88 9.80
CA LYS A 1079 -15.11 16.94 11.11
C LYS A 1079 -14.70 15.75 11.98
N GLU A 1080 -14.12 16.04 13.14
CA GLU A 1080 -13.79 15.06 14.18
C GLU A 1080 -14.51 15.37 15.51
N THR A 1081 -14.32 14.51 16.52
CA THR A 1081 -14.85 14.72 17.88
C THR A 1081 -13.84 14.23 18.90
N VAL A 1082 -13.43 15.13 19.80
CA VAL A 1082 -12.36 14.91 20.78
C VAL A 1082 -12.90 15.26 22.16
N ASN A 1083 -12.75 14.37 23.13
CA ASN A 1083 -13.29 14.52 24.50
C ASN A 1083 -14.76 15.03 24.56
N ARG A 1084 -15.63 14.46 23.71
CA ARG A 1084 -17.06 14.84 23.53
C ARG A 1084 -17.33 16.25 22.95
N ARG A 1085 -16.31 17.02 22.57
CA ARG A 1085 -16.42 18.30 21.86
C ARG A 1085 -16.19 18.08 20.36
N VAL A 1086 -16.96 18.74 19.50
CA VAL A 1086 -16.79 18.66 18.04
C VAL A 1086 -15.68 19.60 17.59
N TYR A 1087 -14.86 19.12 16.65
CA TYR A 1087 -13.79 19.90 16.02
C TYR A 1087 -13.87 19.80 14.51
N TYR A 1088 -13.36 20.83 13.85
CA TYR A 1088 -13.27 20.93 12.41
C TYR A 1088 -11.82 21.22 11.99
N THR A 1089 -11.37 20.63 10.90
CA THR A 1089 -10.04 20.88 10.32
C THR A 1089 -10.25 21.42 8.91
N VAL A 1090 -9.78 22.64 8.62
CA VAL A 1090 -9.81 23.15 7.24
C VAL A 1090 -8.79 22.40 6.41
N LEU A 1091 -9.24 21.74 5.34
CA LEU A 1091 -8.40 20.96 4.43
C LEU A 1091 -7.69 21.89 3.42
N PRO A 1092 -6.63 21.43 2.72
CA PRO A 1092 -5.83 22.28 1.83
C PRO A 1092 -6.67 23.11 0.84
N GLU A 1093 -7.64 22.49 0.21
CA GLU A 1093 -8.61 23.05 -0.74
C GLU A 1093 -9.46 24.16 -0.08
N GLY A 1094 -9.83 23.97 1.19
CA GLY A 1094 -10.52 24.96 2.01
C GLY A 1094 -9.67 26.18 2.39
N ARG A 1095 -8.34 26.08 2.32
CA ARG A 1095 -7.38 27.17 2.59
C ARG A 1095 -7.01 27.93 1.32
N GLU A 1096 -6.83 27.21 0.21
CA GLU A 1096 -6.69 27.79 -1.13
C GLU A 1096 -7.91 28.66 -1.47
N LEU A 1097 -9.13 28.17 -1.17
CA LEU A 1097 -10.37 28.94 -1.29
C LEU A 1097 -10.37 30.25 -0.47
N LEU A 1098 -9.58 30.33 0.61
CA LEU A 1098 -9.46 31.49 1.49
C LEU A 1098 -8.29 32.44 1.12
N ASP A 1099 -7.46 32.12 0.13
CA ASP A 1099 -6.23 32.86 -0.24
C ASP A 1099 -5.16 32.86 0.88
N GLU A 1100 -5.13 31.81 1.72
CA GLU A 1100 -4.21 31.70 2.86
C GLU A 1100 -3.35 30.43 2.77
N SER A 1101 -2.05 30.62 2.50
CA SER A 1101 -1.06 29.56 2.25
C SER A 1101 -0.08 29.34 3.41
N LEU A 1102 0.69 28.24 3.36
CA LEU A 1102 1.46 27.70 4.49
C LEU A 1102 2.62 28.62 4.97
N THR A 1103 2.35 29.48 5.94
CA THR A 1103 3.36 30.13 6.80
C THR A 1103 3.59 29.33 8.09
N ALA A 1104 4.59 28.45 8.11
CA ALA A 1104 5.03 27.77 9.34
C ALA A 1104 5.94 28.68 10.16
N ASP A 1105 5.44 29.20 11.29
CA ASP A 1105 6.18 30.03 12.24
C ASP A 1105 6.37 29.32 13.59
N ALA A 1106 7.57 29.43 14.18
CA ALA A 1106 7.92 28.78 15.44
C ALA A 1106 7.02 29.25 16.60
N GLY A 1107 6.41 28.28 17.30
CA GLY A 1107 5.42 28.52 18.36
C GLY A 1107 3.95 28.42 17.95
N THR A 1108 3.64 28.40 16.65
CA THR A 1108 2.26 28.28 16.11
C THR A 1108 1.89 26.85 15.70
N GLY A 1109 2.89 26.08 15.28
CA GLY A 1109 2.73 24.76 14.63
C GLY A 1109 2.64 24.89 13.11
N ASP A 1110 2.49 23.78 12.40
CA ASP A 1110 2.22 23.82 10.97
C ASP A 1110 0.75 24.22 10.72
N LEU A 1111 0.50 24.98 9.66
CA LEU A 1111 -0.86 25.17 9.14
C LEU A 1111 -1.43 23.85 8.62
N GLY A 1112 -0.61 22.94 8.07
CA GLY A 1112 -0.99 21.58 7.66
C GLY A 1112 -1.70 20.76 8.74
N GLU A 1113 -1.24 20.90 9.98
CA GLU A 1113 -1.57 20.12 11.17
C GLU A 1113 -3.08 20.05 11.51
N LYS A 1114 -3.59 18.84 11.79
CA LYS A 1114 -5.01 18.62 12.11
C LYS A 1114 -5.42 19.20 13.46
N THR A 1115 -6.66 19.69 13.56
CA THR A 1115 -7.21 20.28 14.79
C THR A 1115 -7.14 19.38 16.04
N PRO A 1116 -7.45 18.07 15.97
CA PRO A 1116 -7.26 17.16 17.12
C PRO A 1116 -5.84 17.12 17.69
N HIS A 1117 -4.80 17.24 16.86
CA HIS A 1117 -3.41 17.36 17.31
C HIS A 1117 -3.20 18.69 18.03
N LYS A 1118 -3.58 19.81 17.41
CA LYS A 1118 -3.51 21.16 18.05
C LYS A 1118 -4.23 21.23 19.39
N VAL A 1119 -5.33 20.47 19.56
CA VAL A 1119 -6.07 20.31 20.83
C VAL A 1119 -5.29 19.46 21.84
N GLY A 1120 -4.68 18.35 21.40
CA GLY A 1120 -3.77 17.55 22.23
C GLY A 1120 -2.57 18.34 22.74
N VAL A 1121 -1.94 19.16 21.89
CA VAL A 1121 -0.85 20.09 22.25
C VAL A 1121 -1.32 21.08 23.31
N GLU A 1122 -2.52 21.65 23.15
CA GLU A 1122 -3.07 22.60 24.12
C GLU A 1122 -3.41 21.95 25.47
N LEU A 1123 -3.91 20.71 25.47
CA LEU A 1123 -4.10 19.91 26.69
C LEU A 1123 -2.77 19.58 27.37
N LEU A 1124 -1.76 19.18 26.60
CA LEU A 1124 -0.43 18.82 27.11
C LEU A 1124 0.27 20.05 27.72
N VAL A 1125 0.12 21.23 27.14
CA VAL A 1125 0.57 22.51 27.74
C VAL A 1125 -0.11 22.79 29.07
N GLN A 1126 -1.45 22.70 29.15
CA GLN A 1126 -2.16 22.92 30.41
C GLN A 1126 -1.70 21.91 31.48
N TRP A 1127 -1.52 20.65 31.09
CA TRP A 1127 -1.03 19.59 31.97
C TRP A 1127 0.39 19.86 32.47
N PHE A 1128 1.32 20.30 31.61
CA PHE A 1128 2.68 20.69 32.01
C PHE A 1128 2.68 21.86 33.01
N ASN A 1129 1.73 22.80 32.91
CA ASN A 1129 1.57 23.90 33.87
C ASN A 1129 1.03 23.45 35.26
N THR A 1130 0.68 22.18 35.47
CA THR A 1130 0.28 21.66 36.79
C THR A 1130 1.47 21.22 37.66
N PHE A 1131 2.65 21.03 37.08
CA PHE A 1131 3.84 20.52 37.79
C PHE A 1131 4.59 21.65 38.52
N GLU A 1132 4.82 21.50 39.85
CA GLU A 1132 5.53 22.50 40.68
C GLU A 1132 7.00 22.77 40.26
N GLU A 1133 7.56 21.95 39.37
CA GLU A 1133 8.94 22.04 38.86
C GLU A 1133 9.07 22.77 37.51
N VAL A 1134 7.94 23.07 36.84
CA VAL A 1134 7.91 23.73 35.52
C VAL A 1134 7.50 25.20 35.68
N GLU A 1135 8.45 26.12 35.48
CA GLU A 1135 8.22 27.58 35.56
C GLU A 1135 7.82 28.17 34.19
N ARG A 1136 8.13 27.47 33.08
CA ARG A 1136 7.81 27.91 31.71
C ARG A 1136 7.50 26.73 30.78
N VAL A 1137 6.43 26.85 29.99
CA VAL A 1137 6.06 25.90 28.94
C VAL A 1137 6.06 26.59 27.57
N ASP A 1138 6.74 26.01 26.60
CA ASP A 1138 6.71 26.43 25.19
C ASP A 1138 5.95 25.39 24.33
N ARG A 1139 5.36 25.83 23.21
CA ARG A 1139 4.77 24.97 22.15
C ARG A 1139 5.69 24.96 20.93
N TYR A 1140 5.71 23.86 20.18
CA TYR A 1140 6.48 23.68 18.93
C TYR A 1140 7.91 24.23 19.07
N HIS A 1141 8.58 23.82 20.13
CA HIS A 1141 9.86 24.39 20.54
C HIS A 1141 10.99 23.83 19.69
N GLN A 1142 11.58 24.70 18.89
CA GLN A 1142 12.73 24.36 18.06
C GLN A 1142 14.01 24.36 18.92
N GLN A 1143 14.51 23.15 19.23
CA GLN A 1143 15.74 22.94 20.00
C GLN A 1143 16.98 23.19 19.13
N ASP A 1144 16.94 22.79 17.86
CA ASP A 1144 17.98 23.05 16.85
C ASP A 1144 17.37 23.11 15.43
N SER A 1145 18.20 23.14 14.38
CA SER A 1145 17.72 23.27 12.99
C SER A 1145 16.93 22.06 12.46
N GLU A 1146 16.96 20.91 13.14
CA GLU A 1146 16.38 19.64 12.69
C GLU A 1146 15.38 19.07 13.72
N THR A 1147 15.43 19.52 14.98
CA THR A 1147 14.59 19.05 16.10
C THR A 1147 13.59 20.11 16.58
N VAL A 1148 12.30 19.77 16.49
CA VAL A 1148 11.17 20.50 17.08
C VAL A 1148 10.33 19.51 17.90
N PHE A 1149 9.94 19.91 19.12
CA PHE A 1149 9.04 19.16 20.01
C PHE A 1149 7.69 19.90 20.14
N ASP A 1150 6.57 19.19 20.16
CA ASP A 1150 5.22 19.76 20.30
C ASP A 1150 5.07 20.59 21.59
N VAL A 1151 5.52 20.06 22.74
CA VAL A 1151 5.48 20.74 24.04
C VAL A 1151 6.76 20.48 24.84
N VAL A 1152 7.30 21.53 25.46
CA VAL A 1152 8.45 21.43 26.38
C VAL A 1152 8.23 22.20 27.67
N GLY A 1153 8.71 21.66 28.78
CA GLY A 1153 8.70 22.27 30.11
C GLY A 1153 10.11 22.60 30.59
N PHE A 1154 10.32 23.85 30.99
CA PHE A 1154 11.57 24.36 31.56
C PHE A 1154 11.43 24.69 33.04
N ASP A 1155 12.52 24.50 33.79
CA ASP A 1155 12.60 24.83 35.21
C ASP A 1155 12.90 26.32 35.46
N ILE A 1156 13.13 26.66 36.73
CA ILE A 1156 13.41 28.03 37.20
C ILE A 1156 14.82 28.55 36.84
N ASP A 1157 15.81 27.67 36.61
CA ASP A 1157 17.15 28.05 36.18
C ASP A 1157 17.24 28.12 34.63
N GLY A 1158 16.28 27.51 33.92
CA GLY A 1158 16.07 27.56 32.47
C GLY A 1158 16.45 26.28 31.74
N GLU A 1159 16.69 25.18 32.47
CA GLU A 1159 17.04 23.88 31.91
C GLU A 1159 15.75 23.12 31.49
N LEU A 1160 15.89 22.23 30.51
CA LEU A 1160 14.80 21.40 29.99
C LEU A 1160 14.53 20.23 30.95
N VAL A 1161 13.29 20.09 31.45
CA VAL A 1161 12.92 19.03 32.41
C VAL A 1161 11.83 18.09 31.92
N ARG A 1162 10.99 18.52 30.97
CA ARG A 1162 9.94 17.69 30.35
C ARG A 1162 9.88 17.97 28.84
N VAL A 1163 9.73 16.93 28.04
CA VAL A 1163 9.38 17.00 26.61
C VAL A 1163 8.15 16.15 26.36
N GLY A 1164 7.37 16.47 25.33
CA GLY A 1164 6.30 15.57 24.92
C GLY A 1164 5.70 15.87 23.56
N GLU A 1165 5.29 14.79 22.91
CA GLU A 1165 4.73 14.75 21.55
C GLU A 1165 3.28 14.23 21.58
N VAL A 1166 2.50 14.63 20.59
CA VAL A 1166 1.05 14.37 20.49
C VAL A 1166 0.78 13.38 19.35
N GLU A 1167 0.97 12.10 19.62
CA GLU A 1167 0.80 11.07 18.59
C GLU A 1167 -0.69 10.85 18.24
N MET A 1168 -0.93 10.72 16.92
CA MET A 1168 -2.23 10.48 16.33
C MET A 1168 -2.20 9.13 15.58
N ALA A 1169 -3.32 8.70 14.99
CA ALA A 1169 -3.32 7.47 14.18
C ALA A 1169 -2.49 7.64 12.88
N SER A 1170 -1.19 7.35 12.96
CA SER A 1170 -0.21 7.53 11.89
C SER A 1170 0.12 6.23 11.16
N ASN A 1171 0.00 6.22 9.83
CA ASN A 1171 0.47 5.12 8.98
C ASN A 1171 2.00 5.10 8.80
N ASN A 1172 2.73 6.08 9.36
CA ASN A 1172 4.18 6.19 9.22
C ASN A 1172 4.90 5.76 10.52
N ALA A 1173 5.11 4.45 10.67
CA ALA A 1173 5.85 3.87 11.78
C ALA A 1173 7.29 4.41 11.94
N GLN A 1174 7.89 4.98 10.89
CA GLN A 1174 9.23 5.57 10.98
C GLN A 1174 9.20 6.93 11.69
N ALA A 1175 8.15 7.75 11.51
CA ALA A 1175 8.00 9.01 12.26
C ALA A 1175 7.96 8.76 13.76
N VAL A 1176 7.06 7.87 14.22
CA VAL A 1176 6.95 7.41 15.61
C VAL A 1176 8.31 6.98 16.20
N VAL A 1177 9.12 6.25 15.42
CA VAL A 1177 10.46 5.81 15.83
C VAL A 1177 11.45 6.96 15.90
N ASP A 1178 11.37 7.93 14.99
CA ASP A 1178 12.23 9.12 14.97
C ASP A 1178 11.86 10.12 16.07
N ASP A 1179 10.59 10.28 16.39
CA ASP A 1179 10.10 11.12 17.49
C ASP A 1179 10.50 10.54 18.85
N TYR A 1180 10.44 9.21 19.01
CA TYR A 1180 11.10 8.52 20.13
C TYR A 1180 12.61 8.81 20.18
N ASN A 1181 13.31 8.78 19.03
CA ASN A 1181 14.76 9.03 18.98
C ASN A 1181 15.11 10.48 19.37
N LYS A 1182 14.28 11.46 18.99
CA LYS A 1182 14.44 12.88 19.39
C LYS A 1182 14.30 13.05 20.90
N MET A 1183 13.25 12.48 21.50
CA MET A 1183 13.04 12.57 22.95
C MET A 1183 14.11 11.80 23.74
N ALA A 1184 14.53 10.62 23.28
CA ALA A 1184 15.62 9.85 23.90
C ALA A 1184 17.01 10.54 23.81
N ALA A 1185 17.14 11.63 23.05
CA ALA A 1185 18.38 12.39 22.91
C ALA A 1185 18.53 13.54 23.93
N VAL A 1186 17.51 13.81 24.76
CA VAL A 1186 17.52 14.87 25.79
C VAL A 1186 17.35 14.31 27.20
N ASP A 1187 17.99 14.95 28.19
CA ASP A 1187 17.99 14.53 29.61
C ASP A 1187 16.73 15.08 30.33
N ALA A 1188 15.55 14.62 29.92
CA ALA A 1188 14.24 15.12 30.35
C ALA A 1188 13.16 14.01 30.37
N ASP A 1189 12.09 14.19 31.14
CA ASP A 1189 10.95 13.25 31.12
C ASP A 1189 10.21 13.32 29.76
N ALA A 1190 10.14 12.19 29.05
CA ALA A 1190 9.50 12.06 27.73
C ALA A 1190 8.05 11.59 27.81
N ILE A 1191 7.10 12.48 27.51
CA ILE A 1191 5.65 12.25 27.67
C ILE A 1191 4.94 12.15 26.33
N TRP A 1192 4.23 11.04 26.10
CA TRP A 1192 3.40 10.84 24.91
C TRP A 1192 1.92 11.07 25.21
N ALA A 1193 1.24 11.87 24.39
CA ALA A 1193 -0.18 12.20 24.54
C ALA A 1193 -1.02 11.63 23.38
N PHE A 1194 -2.01 10.80 23.72
CA PHE A 1194 -2.86 10.10 22.74
C PHE A 1194 -4.34 10.50 22.84
N ARG A 1195 -5.08 10.45 21.73
CA ARG A 1195 -6.54 10.68 21.72
C ARG A 1195 -7.32 9.55 22.40
N SER A 1196 -6.84 8.31 22.33
CA SER A 1196 -7.50 7.09 22.83
C SER A 1196 -6.51 6.06 23.42
N ARG A 1197 -7.03 4.95 23.98
CA ARG A 1197 -6.20 3.81 24.42
C ARG A 1197 -5.59 3.04 23.24
N GLY A 1198 -6.31 2.93 22.12
CA GLY A 1198 -5.89 2.16 20.95
C GLY A 1198 -4.62 2.73 20.32
N GLU A 1199 -4.61 4.02 20.03
CA GLU A 1199 -3.43 4.69 19.43
C GLU A 1199 -2.17 4.54 20.30
N ALA A 1200 -2.33 4.50 21.63
CA ALA A 1200 -1.23 4.23 22.57
C ALA A 1200 -0.77 2.76 22.54
N GLU A 1201 -1.71 1.81 22.40
CA GLU A 1201 -1.46 0.37 22.25
C GLU A 1201 -0.71 0.09 20.93
N ASP A 1202 -1.16 0.69 19.82
CA ASP A 1202 -0.54 0.63 18.49
C ASP A 1202 0.87 1.22 18.48
N THR A 1203 1.05 2.41 19.08
CA THR A 1203 2.35 3.11 19.17
C THR A 1203 3.38 2.31 19.96
N ILE A 1204 2.95 1.70 21.09
CA ILE A 1204 3.80 0.81 21.88
C ILE A 1204 4.15 -0.46 21.11
N GLU A 1205 3.23 -1.01 20.30
CA GLU A 1205 3.51 -2.16 19.44
C GLU A 1205 4.54 -1.82 18.34
N VAL A 1206 4.46 -0.65 17.72
CA VAL A 1206 5.44 -0.13 16.75
C VAL A 1206 6.82 0.02 17.40
N LEU A 1207 6.91 0.73 18.53
CA LEU A 1207 8.19 0.99 19.21
C LEU A 1207 8.83 -0.30 19.77
N ALA A 1208 8.03 -1.25 20.26
CA ALA A 1208 8.53 -2.58 20.63
C ALA A 1208 9.00 -3.37 19.39
N GLY A 1209 8.29 -3.28 18.26
CA GLY A 1209 8.71 -3.89 16.99
C GLY A 1209 10.06 -3.37 16.46
N HIS A 1210 10.33 -2.07 16.67
CA HIS A 1210 11.59 -1.41 16.31
C HIS A 1210 12.68 -1.47 17.41
N ASN A 1211 12.47 -2.28 18.47
CA ASN A 1211 13.42 -2.46 19.58
C ASN A 1211 13.74 -1.14 20.34
N ARG A 1212 12.74 -0.25 20.48
CA ARG A 1212 12.79 0.94 21.35
C ARG A 1212 12.14 0.70 22.71
N LEU A 1213 11.18 -0.23 22.80
CA LEU A 1213 10.65 -0.76 24.05
C LEU A 1213 11.04 -2.23 24.21
N PRO A 1214 11.30 -2.73 25.44
CA PRO A 1214 11.85 -4.07 25.67
C PRO A 1214 10.83 -5.20 25.45
N SER A 1215 9.53 -4.89 25.42
CA SER A 1215 8.46 -5.85 25.12
C SER A 1215 7.15 -5.15 24.71
N LYS A 1216 6.26 -5.86 24.01
CA LYS A 1216 4.89 -5.38 23.76
C LYS A 1216 4.04 -5.51 25.02
N VAL A 1217 3.26 -4.48 25.34
CA VAL A 1217 2.21 -4.56 26.36
C VAL A 1217 1.12 -5.52 25.86
N SER A 1218 0.68 -6.46 26.68
CA SER A 1218 -0.22 -7.53 26.23
C SER A 1218 -1.21 -8.00 27.31
N GLY A 1219 -2.32 -8.59 26.86
CA GLY A 1219 -3.37 -9.13 27.72
C GLY A 1219 -3.98 -8.09 28.67
N ARG A 1220 -4.09 -8.43 29.96
CA ARG A 1220 -4.76 -7.59 30.97
C ARG A 1220 -4.06 -6.25 31.28
N ALA A 1221 -2.84 -6.02 30.78
CA ALA A 1221 -2.19 -4.72 30.86
C ALA A 1221 -2.74 -3.77 29.78
N ALA A 1222 -2.79 -4.23 28.52
CA ALA A 1222 -3.25 -3.46 27.37
C ALA A 1222 -4.69 -2.95 27.53
N HIS A 1223 -5.60 -3.79 28.06
CA HIS A 1223 -7.00 -3.39 28.23
C HIS A 1223 -7.23 -2.21 29.20
N VAL A 1224 -6.31 -1.90 30.12
CA VAL A 1224 -6.49 -0.87 31.15
C VAL A 1224 -5.37 0.17 31.06
N PHE A 1225 -5.67 1.39 30.62
CA PHE A 1225 -4.67 2.44 30.37
C PHE A 1225 -3.74 2.70 31.58
N SER A 1226 -4.24 2.63 32.81
CA SER A 1226 -3.39 2.78 34.00
C SER A 1226 -2.34 1.67 34.15
N ARG A 1227 -2.62 0.44 33.71
CA ARG A 1227 -1.62 -0.65 33.67
C ARG A 1227 -0.66 -0.52 32.50
N MET A 1228 -1.08 0.07 31.38
CA MET A 1228 -0.16 0.42 30.30
C MET A 1228 0.88 1.42 30.79
N GLN A 1229 0.46 2.46 31.53
CA GLN A 1229 1.36 3.40 32.20
C GLN A 1229 2.28 2.69 33.21
N GLU A 1230 1.75 1.85 34.11
CA GLU A 1230 2.58 1.04 35.04
C GLU A 1230 3.62 0.19 34.29
N THR A 1231 3.29 -0.33 33.11
CA THR A 1231 4.21 -1.16 32.30
C THR A 1231 5.26 -0.31 31.56
N VAL A 1232 4.90 0.90 31.11
CA VAL A 1232 5.84 1.87 30.53
C VAL A 1232 6.84 2.38 31.59
N GLU A 1233 6.37 2.66 32.80
CA GLU A 1233 7.24 2.99 33.95
C GLU A 1233 8.23 1.84 34.28
N GLU A 1234 7.81 0.58 34.15
CA GLU A 1234 8.68 -0.59 34.31
C GLU A 1234 9.70 -0.81 33.16
N PHE A 1235 9.58 -0.10 32.03
CA PHE A 1235 10.50 -0.26 30.89
C PHE A 1235 11.81 0.54 31.00
N GLU A 1236 11.90 1.53 31.90
CA GLU A 1236 13.06 2.45 32.04
C GLU A 1236 13.52 3.02 30.67
N ALA A 1237 12.58 3.45 29.83
CA ALA A 1237 12.80 3.80 28.42
C ALA A 1237 12.96 5.32 28.19
N ASP A 1238 14.17 5.77 27.87
CA ASP A 1238 14.53 7.19 27.76
C ASP A 1238 13.57 8.03 26.88
N GLY A 1239 13.17 7.52 25.71
CA GLY A 1239 12.25 8.22 24.78
C GLY A 1239 10.76 8.09 25.08
N MET A 1240 10.36 7.41 26.16
CA MET A 1240 8.96 7.25 26.59
C MET A 1240 8.90 6.92 28.09
N THR A 1241 8.94 7.95 28.94
CA THR A 1241 8.83 7.79 30.41
C THR A 1241 7.39 7.86 30.92
N THR A 1242 6.45 8.42 30.13
CA THR A 1242 5.03 8.52 30.49
C THR A 1242 4.13 8.51 29.26
N ILE A 1243 2.95 7.90 29.38
CA ILE A 1243 1.85 7.97 28.42
C ILE A 1243 0.60 8.59 29.06
N GLN A 1244 -0.12 9.43 28.33
CA GLN A 1244 -1.42 9.98 28.75
C GLN A 1244 -2.47 9.92 27.64
N THR A 1245 -3.75 9.94 28.04
CA THR A 1245 -4.84 10.21 27.11
C THR A 1245 -5.36 11.63 27.28
N PHE A 1246 -5.83 12.25 26.20
CA PHE A 1246 -6.43 13.59 26.21
C PHE A 1246 -7.55 13.71 27.27
N ARG A 1247 -8.34 12.64 27.45
CA ARG A 1247 -9.36 12.56 28.50
C ARG A 1247 -8.76 12.61 29.91
N LYS A 1248 -7.73 11.80 30.21
CA LYS A 1248 -7.07 11.81 31.53
C LYS A 1248 -6.41 13.16 31.82
N MET A 1249 -5.79 13.78 30.82
CA MET A 1249 -5.20 15.13 30.98
C MET A 1249 -6.29 16.15 31.31
N ASN A 1250 -7.39 16.19 30.54
CA ASN A 1250 -8.52 17.09 30.83
C ASN A 1250 -9.12 16.83 32.22
N GLU A 1251 -9.32 15.57 32.62
CA GLU A 1251 -9.81 15.22 33.96
C GLU A 1251 -8.84 15.72 35.06
N GLY A 1252 -7.52 15.60 34.86
CA GLY A 1252 -6.48 16.09 35.77
C GLY A 1252 -6.17 17.60 35.71
N ILE A 1253 -6.77 18.35 34.79
CA ILE A 1253 -6.71 19.82 34.72
C ILE A 1253 -7.92 20.45 35.45
N GLU A 1254 -8.98 19.68 35.69
CA GLU A 1254 -10.22 20.13 36.34
C GLU A 1254 -10.26 19.89 37.88
N GLU A 1255 -9.26 19.20 38.46
CA GLU A 1255 -9.13 18.91 39.92
C GLU A 1255 -8.32 19.94 40.74
#